data_AF-A0A2V6EN80-F1
#
_entry.id   AF-A0A2V6EN80-F1
#
_cell.length_a   1.000
_cell.length_b   1.000
_cell.length_c   1.000
_cell.angle_alpha   90.00
_cell.angle_beta   90.00
_cell.angle_gamma   90.00
#
_symmetry.space_group_name_H-M   'P 1'
#
loop_
_entity.id
_entity.type
_entity.pdbx_description
1 polymer ?
#
loop_
_entity_poly.entity_id
_entity_poly.type
_entity_poly.pdbx_seq_one_letter_code
_entity_poly.pdbx_strand_id
1 'polypeptide(L)'
;MDSRRILLVSHEMTPSGAPFALFYLGRWLKENGWQPLVAAPEHGPISDLLKNAGVCVDVDPTLLIDPKREKLCALCRESDVVVANTITSWPAVEAAHGENVPLIWYLHETLVAVRFIKQISQVRDALQIAQLIVVPTRQTARILAGASRTRVEVVPYGIPEPENVAPETNGASLSFVALGSFEPRKGQDILVEAIGKLDRTTQTKASFKLAGRILDRLFFEEVRRHSSQLENVELIEALEHDEALSLLSAADALICPSRDETMPISVIEAASLGKVIISADVGGIGEWIHDELNGLLASPENPQAFADAIARCARDRSFASQLGLAARRTFQRHFTIDRFAVRFAALLEETSRAKVTPPASAQSNYERWIAAFDAASATDRINLCRRVRRLQRHPLISVLLPVYNPDLGLLEAAIDSVRGQIYERWELCIADDASTIPEVHAFLERIARSDSRIKLTLRKENRHISACSNSALALATGEWCALLDQDDAFAENALAFVALEIVAHSDAGLIYSDEDKIDHHGARSNPFFKTDWNSQLFLGQNYINHLGVYRTSLLREIGGFREGYEGSQDYDLALRCVELLRADQVRHIPRILYHWRMAEGSLAAIPDAKPYAKEAARRAIADSLKRRGVKAQVVPCPENPQSHRVIYEMPDPAPLVSIIIPTRDNVALLERCIKSIREQTDYLRVEIIIVDNGSTDTKTLEFLRVLEEEKIARVLRDNGQFNFSRLSNRGAGEATGAILAFMNDDVEADERGWLKEMVSQVARQEAGAVGGRLWYPNGTLQHGGVIVGLGGVAGVAYYGVPRGHPGYFNRAWLQQNYSVVTAACMLVRKTVFEEAGRFDEAHLGISFNDVDLCLELRKRGFEIVWTPYANLIHRESSSRGHPSTLAQQQQFFREATYMQQKWGAELLCDPFYSPNFSLHWPGFDFAWPPRWKNCGELEFTAPGDGVAQPHPSRPPLFAA
;
A
#
# COMPACT_ATOMS: atom_id res chain seq x y z
N MET A 1 -46.58 -16.15 11.13
CA MET A 1 -45.22 -15.86 10.64
C MET A 1 -44.33 -16.02 11.83
N ASP A 2 -43.39 -16.96 11.79
CA ASP A 2 -42.42 -17.10 12.88
C ASP A 2 -41.67 -15.77 13.04
N SER A 3 -41.66 -15.25 14.26
CA SER A 3 -40.99 -13.98 14.58
C SER A 3 -39.49 -14.20 14.49
N ARG A 4 -38.80 -13.37 13.71
CA ARG A 4 -37.36 -13.52 13.42
C ARG A 4 -36.51 -12.98 14.57
N ARG A 5 -35.61 -13.82 15.07
CA ARG A 5 -34.67 -13.50 16.14
C ARG A 5 -33.42 -12.86 15.56
N ILE A 6 -33.03 -11.70 16.09
CA ILE A 6 -31.84 -10.97 15.64
C ILE A 6 -30.95 -10.62 16.83
N LEU A 7 -29.65 -10.90 16.69
CA LEU A 7 -28.64 -10.48 17.67
C LEU A 7 -27.98 -9.19 17.18
N LEU A 8 -28.03 -8.15 18.00
CA LEU A 8 -27.34 -6.89 17.80
C LEU A 8 -26.18 -6.80 18.81
N VAL A 9 -24.93 -6.82 18.35
CA VAL A 9 -23.77 -6.81 19.24
C VAL A 9 -23.16 -5.41 19.29
N SER A 10 -23.09 -4.80 20.47
CA SER A 10 -22.45 -3.49 20.69
C SER A 10 -21.18 -3.62 21.52
N HIS A 11 -20.17 -2.81 21.21
CA HIS A 11 -18.93 -2.72 21.98
C HIS A 11 -19.05 -1.97 23.32
N GLU A 12 -20.03 -1.07 23.43
CA GLU A 12 -20.33 -0.28 24.63
C GLU A 12 -21.82 0.09 24.66
N MET A 13 -22.27 0.65 25.78
CA MET A 13 -23.67 1.07 25.99
C MET A 13 -23.80 2.54 26.42
N THR A 14 -22.78 3.35 26.09
CA THR A 14 -22.80 4.80 26.34
C THR A 14 -23.62 5.52 25.25
N PRO A 15 -24.15 6.74 25.51
CA PRO A 15 -24.90 7.53 24.54
C PRO A 15 -23.97 8.18 23.49
N SER A 16 -23.20 7.36 22.78
CA SER A 16 -22.35 7.74 21.66
C SER A 16 -23.03 7.39 20.32
N GLY A 17 -22.49 7.88 19.19
CA GLY A 17 -23.18 7.80 17.89
C GLY A 17 -23.49 6.37 17.41
N ALA A 18 -22.56 5.43 17.57
CA ALA A 18 -22.74 4.05 17.14
C ALA A 18 -23.75 3.26 17.99
N PRO A 19 -23.72 3.31 19.33
CA PRO A 19 -24.78 2.79 20.19
C PRO A 19 -26.16 3.42 19.93
N PHE A 20 -26.25 4.72 19.65
CA PHE A 20 -27.54 5.35 19.30
C PHE A 20 -28.11 4.83 17.97
N ALA A 21 -27.28 4.68 16.95
CA ALA A 21 -27.71 4.09 15.68
C ALA A 21 -28.27 2.67 15.88
N LEU A 22 -27.60 1.86 16.72
CA LEU A 22 -28.06 0.52 17.07
C LEU A 22 -29.36 0.55 17.91
N PHE A 23 -29.48 1.49 18.85
CA PHE A 23 -30.70 1.69 19.65
C PHE A 23 -31.92 1.97 18.80
N TYR A 24 -31.84 2.96 17.90
CA TYR A 24 -32.96 3.31 17.04
C TYR A 24 -33.33 2.15 16.10
N LEU A 25 -32.35 1.44 15.56
CA LEU A 25 -32.59 0.23 14.77
C LEU A 25 -33.32 -0.84 15.59
N GLY A 26 -32.81 -1.16 16.78
CA GLY A 26 -33.38 -2.21 17.65
C GLY A 26 -34.82 -1.91 18.07
N ARG A 27 -35.10 -0.65 18.45
CA ARG A 27 -36.46 -0.20 18.76
C ARG A 27 -37.40 -0.35 17.57
N TRP A 28 -37.00 0.17 16.40
CA TRP A 28 -37.83 0.11 15.20
C TRP A 28 -38.11 -1.34 14.77
N LEU A 29 -37.10 -2.22 14.82
CA LEU A 29 -37.25 -3.64 14.51
C LEU A 29 -38.26 -4.33 15.44
N LYS A 30 -38.21 -4.02 16.74
CA LYS A 30 -39.17 -4.53 17.73
C LYS A 30 -40.61 -4.08 17.44
N GLU A 31 -40.79 -2.80 17.15
CA GLU A 31 -42.10 -2.22 16.79
C GLU A 31 -42.66 -2.83 15.49
N ASN A 32 -41.79 -3.33 14.61
CA ASN A 32 -42.12 -3.96 13.33
C ASN A 32 -42.05 -5.50 13.34
N GLY A 33 -42.17 -6.13 14.52
CA GLY A 33 -42.42 -7.58 14.65
C GLY A 33 -41.18 -8.49 14.68
N TRP A 34 -39.98 -7.92 14.72
CA TRP A 34 -38.74 -8.67 14.97
C TRP A 34 -38.53 -8.92 16.48
N GLN A 35 -37.68 -9.89 16.82
CA GLN A 35 -37.24 -10.18 18.19
C GLN A 35 -35.75 -9.83 18.37
N PRO A 36 -35.41 -8.53 18.53
CA PRO A 36 -34.04 -8.13 18.80
C PRO A 36 -33.59 -8.48 20.22
N LEU A 37 -32.39 -9.04 20.31
CA LEU A 37 -31.58 -9.15 21.51
C LEU A 37 -30.31 -8.33 21.31
N VAL A 38 -30.02 -7.41 22.23
CA VAL A 38 -28.79 -6.62 22.18
C VAL A 38 -27.78 -7.17 23.19
N ALA A 39 -26.58 -7.52 22.75
CA ALA A 39 -25.52 -8.02 23.63
C ALA A 39 -24.34 -7.02 23.69
N ALA A 40 -23.79 -6.77 24.87
CA ALA A 40 -22.65 -5.86 25.07
C ALA A 40 -21.77 -6.25 26.27
N PRO A 41 -20.52 -5.75 26.34
CA PRO A 41 -19.64 -6.05 27.47
C PRO A 41 -20.04 -5.35 28.78
N GLU A 42 -20.69 -4.20 28.68
CA GLU A 42 -21.04 -3.40 29.85
C GLU A 42 -22.44 -2.81 29.75
N HIS A 43 -23.01 -2.52 30.91
CA HIS A 43 -24.30 -1.85 31.04
C HIS A 43 -24.10 -0.32 30.95
N GLY A 44 -25.03 0.38 30.31
CA GLY A 44 -25.03 1.83 30.25
C GLY A 44 -26.41 2.41 29.90
N PRO A 45 -26.53 3.75 29.76
CA PRO A 45 -27.82 4.42 29.54
C PRO A 45 -28.61 3.90 28.33
N ILE A 46 -27.93 3.49 27.25
CA ILE A 46 -28.57 2.91 26.07
C ILE A 46 -29.25 1.58 26.40
N SER A 47 -28.70 0.79 27.31
CA SER A 47 -29.32 -0.46 27.75
C SER A 47 -30.68 -0.21 28.42
N ASP A 48 -30.82 0.87 29.19
CA ASP A 48 -32.08 1.21 29.87
C ASP A 48 -33.13 1.68 28.86
N LEU A 49 -32.72 2.52 27.90
CA LEU A 49 -33.58 2.93 26.79
C LEU A 49 -34.08 1.73 25.97
N LEU A 50 -33.21 0.76 25.67
CA LEU A 50 -33.58 -0.48 24.99
C LEU A 50 -34.60 -1.30 25.79
N LYS A 51 -34.36 -1.50 27.09
CA LYS A 51 -35.28 -2.23 27.98
C LYS A 51 -36.64 -1.54 28.07
N ASN A 52 -36.65 -0.21 28.19
CA ASN A 52 -37.89 0.60 28.22
C ASN A 52 -38.67 0.50 26.90
N ALA A 53 -37.96 0.33 25.78
CA ALA A 53 -38.55 0.06 24.47
C ALA A 53 -38.97 -1.41 24.25
N GLY A 54 -38.85 -2.28 25.26
CA GLY A 54 -39.21 -3.69 25.18
C GLY A 54 -38.23 -4.57 24.40
N VAL A 55 -36.98 -4.11 24.23
CA VAL A 55 -35.88 -4.86 23.61
C VAL A 55 -35.08 -5.58 24.69
N CYS A 56 -34.75 -6.85 24.47
CA CYS A 56 -33.95 -7.64 25.41
C CYS A 56 -32.48 -7.19 25.36
N VAL A 57 -31.81 -7.13 26.52
CA VAL A 57 -30.40 -6.76 26.63
C VAL A 57 -29.65 -7.79 27.48
N ASP A 58 -28.58 -8.37 26.94
CA ASP A 58 -27.62 -9.23 27.65
C ASP A 58 -26.30 -8.49 27.85
N VAL A 59 -25.75 -8.55 29.06
CA VAL A 59 -24.49 -7.89 29.41
C VAL A 59 -23.50 -8.93 29.91
N ASP A 60 -22.31 -8.96 29.32
CA ASP A 60 -21.22 -9.85 29.72
C ASP A 60 -19.85 -9.21 29.50
N PRO A 61 -19.10 -8.84 30.56
CA PRO A 61 -17.80 -8.19 30.43
C PRO A 61 -16.76 -8.93 29.58
N THR A 62 -16.98 -10.23 29.33
CA THR A 62 -16.07 -11.08 28.55
C THR A 62 -16.53 -11.33 27.11
N LEU A 63 -17.67 -10.76 26.70
CA LEU A 63 -18.36 -11.05 25.44
C LEU A 63 -17.45 -10.92 24.21
N LEU A 64 -16.66 -9.85 24.13
CA LEU A 64 -15.83 -9.51 22.96
C LEU A 64 -14.33 -9.78 23.19
N ILE A 65 -13.96 -10.58 24.19
CA ILE A 65 -12.55 -10.88 24.48
C ILE A 65 -12.02 -12.00 23.57
N ASP A 66 -12.84 -13.02 23.30
CA ASP A 66 -12.45 -14.20 22.51
C ASP A 66 -13.64 -14.65 21.62
N PRO A 67 -13.46 -14.70 20.29
CA PRO A 67 -14.51 -15.13 19.35
C PRO A 67 -14.98 -16.57 19.55
N LYS A 68 -14.22 -17.42 20.27
CA LYS A 68 -14.58 -18.83 20.53
C LYS A 68 -15.30 -19.04 21.87
N ARG A 69 -15.71 -17.96 22.55
CA ARG A 69 -16.47 -18.06 23.80
C ARG A 69 -17.84 -18.68 23.56
N GLU A 70 -18.12 -19.77 24.28
CA GLU A 70 -19.40 -20.50 24.14
C GLU A 70 -20.63 -19.59 24.32
N LYS A 71 -20.58 -18.60 25.22
CA LYS A 71 -21.71 -17.68 25.39
C LYS A 71 -21.98 -16.85 24.12
N LEU A 72 -20.94 -16.29 23.51
CA LEU A 72 -21.08 -15.53 22.26
C LEU A 72 -21.54 -16.43 21.11
N CYS A 73 -20.96 -17.63 21.00
CA CYS A 73 -21.36 -18.65 20.02
C CYS A 73 -22.83 -19.08 20.20
N ALA A 74 -23.28 -19.33 21.43
CA ALA A 74 -24.65 -19.71 21.75
C ALA A 74 -25.64 -18.60 21.35
N LEU A 75 -25.34 -17.34 21.69
CA LEU A 75 -26.15 -16.18 21.27
C LEU A 75 -26.25 -16.08 19.74
N CYS A 76 -25.15 -16.31 19.02
CA CYS A 76 -25.16 -16.36 17.56
C CYS A 76 -26.06 -17.50 17.06
N ARG A 77 -25.86 -18.73 17.56
CA ARG A 77 -26.59 -19.94 17.17
C ARG A 77 -28.10 -19.86 17.41
N GLU A 78 -28.51 -19.12 18.45
CA GLU A 78 -29.92 -18.89 18.79
C GLU A 78 -30.59 -17.79 17.94
N SER A 79 -29.84 -17.13 17.04
CA SER A 79 -30.31 -16.02 16.23
C SER A 79 -30.40 -16.40 14.75
N ASP A 80 -31.32 -15.76 14.03
CA ASP A 80 -31.49 -15.99 12.58
C ASP A 80 -30.53 -15.11 11.75
N VAL A 81 -30.08 -13.99 12.32
CA VAL A 81 -29.07 -13.09 11.74
C VAL A 81 -28.38 -12.31 12.87
N VAL A 82 -27.08 -12.02 12.69
CA VAL A 82 -26.26 -11.23 13.61
C VAL A 82 -25.90 -9.90 12.97
N VAL A 83 -25.96 -8.81 13.74
CA VAL A 83 -25.39 -7.51 13.39
C VAL A 83 -24.29 -7.19 14.39
N ALA A 84 -23.05 -7.20 13.90
CA ALA A 84 -21.90 -6.73 14.66
C ALA A 84 -21.82 -5.20 14.46
N ASN A 85 -21.96 -4.41 15.52
CA ASN A 85 -21.95 -2.95 15.47
C ASN A 85 -20.55 -2.45 15.86
N THR A 86 -19.94 -1.55 15.06
CA THR A 86 -18.54 -1.03 15.13
C THR A 86 -17.42 -2.03 14.81
N ILE A 87 -16.27 -1.53 14.37
CA ILE A 87 -15.05 -2.31 14.10
C ILE A 87 -14.53 -3.12 15.30
N THR A 88 -14.82 -2.69 16.53
CA THR A 88 -14.37 -3.42 17.73
C THR A 88 -15.20 -4.67 18.01
N SER A 89 -16.34 -4.85 17.33
CA SER A 89 -17.17 -6.06 17.40
C SER A 89 -16.72 -7.20 16.47
N TRP A 90 -15.50 -7.13 15.90
CA TRP A 90 -14.92 -8.20 15.08
C TRP A 90 -14.98 -9.61 15.72
N PRO A 91 -14.92 -9.82 17.06
CA PRO A 91 -15.06 -11.16 17.62
C PRO A 91 -16.45 -11.76 17.36
N ALA A 92 -17.50 -10.94 17.30
CA ALA A 92 -18.85 -11.38 16.94
C ALA A 92 -18.95 -11.78 15.46
N VAL A 93 -18.14 -11.16 14.59
CA VAL A 93 -18.04 -11.54 13.18
C VAL A 93 -17.47 -12.95 13.03
N GLU A 94 -16.36 -13.23 13.70
CA GLU A 94 -15.75 -14.56 13.69
C GLU A 94 -16.64 -15.63 14.35
N ALA A 95 -17.29 -15.30 15.47
CA ALA A 95 -18.21 -16.21 16.16
C ALA A 95 -19.41 -16.57 15.29
N ALA A 96 -20.08 -15.58 14.69
CA ALA A 96 -21.22 -15.81 13.80
C ALA A 96 -20.82 -16.62 12.56
N HIS A 97 -19.64 -16.33 11.98
CA HIS A 97 -19.11 -17.10 10.87
C HIS A 97 -18.83 -18.57 11.26
N GLY A 98 -18.20 -18.80 12.42
CA GLY A 98 -17.90 -20.14 12.92
C GLY A 98 -19.14 -20.98 13.23
N GLU A 99 -20.23 -20.34 13.68
CA GLU A 99 -21.53 -20.98 13.91
C GLU A 99 -22.41 -21.05 12.67
N ASN A 100 -21.91 -20.60 11.51
CA ASN A 100 -22.61 -20.62 10.23
C ASN A 100 -23.95 -19.84 10.28
N VAL A 101 -23.94 -18.68 10.96
CA VAL A 101 -25.09 -17.78 11.10
C VAL A 101 -24.90 -16.57 10.16
N PRO A 102 -25.93 -16.14 9.42
CA PRO A 102 -25.84 -14.94 8.58
C PRO A 102 -25.46 -13.70 9.38
N LEU A 103 -24.54 -12.89 8.86
CA LEU A 103 -23.98 -11.75 9.58
C LEU A 103 -23.87 -10.50 8.70
N ILE A 104 -24.25 -9.36 9.28
CA ILE A 104 -23.96 -8.02 8.80
C ILE A 104 -22.94 -7.37 9.74
N TRP A 105 -21.86 -6.82 9.20
CA TRP A 105 -20.95 -5.98 9.98
C TRP A 105 -21.24 -4.50 9.71
N TYR A 106 -21.79 -3.80 10.71
CA TYR A 106 -22.15 -2.41 10.63
C TYR A 106 -21.03 -1.51 11.19
N LEU A 107 -20.33 -0.81 10.30
CA LEU A 107 -19.10 -0.07 10.61
C LEU A 107 -19.34 1.44 10.60
N HIS A 108 -18.82 2.12 11.64
CA HIS A 108 -19.02 3.54 11.91
C HIS A 108 -17.73 4.36 11.86
N GLU A 109 -16.60 3.70 11.65
CA GLU A 109 -15.27 4.29 11.76
C GLU A 109 -14.73 4.76 10.40
N THR A 110 -14.05 5.91 10.36
CA THR A 110 -13.33 6.44 9.19
C THR A 110 -11.85 6.08 9.24
N LEU A 111 -10.98 7.04 9.57
CA LEU A 111 -9.52 6.86 9.60
C LEU A 111 -9.09 5.93 10.74
N VAL A 112 -9.86 5.89 11.82
CA VAL A 112 -9.66 4.93 12.91
C VAL A 112 -9.78 3.50 12.42
N ALA A 113 -10.69 3.21 11.47
CA ALA A 113 -10.82 1.87 10.89
C ALA A 113 -9.51 1.39 10.28
N VAL A 114 -8.83 2.27 9.54
CA VAL A 114 -7.53 2.00 8.91
C VAL A 114 -6.47 1.61 9.95
N ARG A 115 -6.46 2.27 11.11
CA ARG A 115 -5.52 1.96 12.21
C ARG A 115 -5.77 0.56 12.76
N PHE A 116 -7.02 0.22 13.07
CA PHE A 116 -7.39 -1.10 13.59
C PHE A 116 -7.10 -2.22 12.58
N ILE A 117 -7.40 -2.02 11.29
CA ILE A 117 -7.09 -2.99 10.22
C ILE A 117 -5.58 -3.23 10.08
N LYS A 118 -4.76 -2.19 10.29
CA LYS A 118 -3.29 -2.29 10.27
C LYS A 118 -2.75 -3.00 11.51
N GLN A 119 -3.30 -2.71 12.69
CA GLN A 119 -2.76 -3.15 13.98
C GLN A 119 -3.27 -4.51 14.43
N ILE A 120 -4.47 -4.92 14.01
CA ILE A 120 -5.14 -6.15 14.45
C ILE A 120 -5.45 -7.01 13.23
N SER A 121 -4.71 -8.11 13.05
CA SER A 121 -4.88 -9.00 11.89
C SER A 121 -6.28 -9.63 11.84
N GLN A 122 -6.88 -9.92 13.00
CA GLN A 122 -8.22 -10.49 13.10
C GLN A 122 -9.30 -9.55 12.55
N VAL A 123 -9.12 -8.23 12.68
CA VAL A 123 -10.05 -7.26 12.07
C VAL A 123 -9.98 -7.37 10.54
N ARG A 124 -8.80 -7.60 9.96
CA ARG A 124 -8.62 -7.82 8.52
C ARG A 124 -9.28 -9.11 8.05
N ASP A 125 -9.16 -10.18 8.84
CA ASP A 125 -9.75 -11.48 8.53
C ASP A 125 -11.28 -11.44 8.65
N ALA A 126 -11.79 -10.82 9.71
CA ALA A 126 -13.21 -10.52 9.91
C ALA A 126 -13.81 -9.77 8.71
N LEU A 127 -13.05 -8.85 8.10
CA LEU A 127 -13.49 -8.09 6.92
C LEU A 127 -13.64 -8.97 5.68
N GLN A 128 -13.03 -10.16 5.63
CA GLN A 128 -13.17 -11.09 4.51
C GLN A 128 -14.31 -12.09 4.69
N ILE A 129 -14.75 -12.33 5.92
CA ILE A 129 -15.70 -13.40 6.25
C ILE A 129 -17.12 -12.88 6.56
N ALA A 130 -17.28 -11.58 6.80
CA ALA A 130 -18.60 -10.96 6.88
C ALA A 130 -19.36 -11.17 5.55
N GLN A 131 -20.66 -11.49 5.60
CA GLN A 131 -21.47 -11.65 4.38
C GLN A 131 -21.86 -10.30 3.77
N LEU A 132 -22.06 -9.28 4.61
CA LEU A 132 -22.37 -7.93 4.19
C LEU A 132 -21.72 -6.92 5.15
N ILE A 133 -21.12 -5.88 4.61
CA ILE A 133 -20.68 -4.72 5.38
C ILE A 133 -21.64 -3.58 5.11
N VAL A 134 -22.11 -2.93 6.17
CA VAL A 134 -22.94 -1.73 6.07
C VAL A 134 -22.17 -0.55 6.65
N VAL A 135 -22.23 0.59 5.97
CA VAL A 135 -21.58 1.83 6.39
C VAL A 135 -22.50 3.04 6.19
N PRO A 136 -22.34 4.13 6.96
CA PRO A 136 -23.23 5.28 6.87
C PRO A 136 -22.99 6.19 5.66
N THR A 137 -21.78 6.17 5.09
CA THR A 137 -21.36 7.16 4.08
C THR A 137 -20.56 6.50 2.95
N ARG A 138 -20.57 7.10 1.75
CA ARG A 138 -19.74 6.65 0.62
C ARG A 138 -18.26 6.82 0.90
N GLN A 139 -17.88 7.82 1.69
CA GLN A 139 -16.51 8.01 2.14
C GLN A 139 -16.03 6.84 2.98
N THR A 140 -16.81 6.40 3.97
CA THR A 140 -16.48 5.19 4.75
C THR A 140 -16.42 3.96 3.84
N ALA A 141 -17.34 3.82 2.88
CA ALA A 141 -17.30 2.73 1.91
C ALA A 141 -16.00 2.71 1.09
N ARG A 142 -15.53 3.88 0.62
CA ARG A 142 -14.26 4.01 -0.11
C ARG A 142 -13.05 3.64 0.74
N ILE A 143 -13.05 4.03 2.01
CA ILE A 143 -11.97 3.66 2.96
C ILE A 143 -11.89 2.13 3.09
N LEU A 144 -13.04 1.46 3.19
CA LEU A 144 -13.11 -0.01 3.33
C LEU A 144 -12.98 -0.78 2.02
N ALA A 145 -13.24 -0.16 0.87
CA ALA A 145 -13.15 -0.80 -0.44
C ALA A 145 -11.75 -1.36 -0.74
N GLY A 146 -10.71 -0.80 -0.12
CA GLY A 146 -9.34 -1.30 -0.20
C GLY A 146 -8.98 -2.39 0.82
N ALA A 147 -9.82 -2.64 1.83
CA ALA A 147 -9.53 -3.52 2.96
C ALA A 147 -10.43 -4.77 3.03
N SER A 148 -11.60 -4.76 2.39
CA SER A 148 -12.56 -5.87 2.39
C SER A 148 -12.97 -6.26 0.97
N ARG A 149 -13.16 -7.57 0.75
CA ARG A 149 -13.76 -8.12 -0.48
C ARG A 149 -15.28 -8.31 -0.34
N THR A 150 -15.83 -8.13 0.85
CA THR A 150 -17.25 -8.23 1.16
C THR A 150 -18.00 -7.05 0.54
N ARG A 151 -19.22 -7.29 0.06
CA ARG A 151 -20.09 -6.24 -0.45
C ARG A 151 -20.29 -5.17 0.63
N VAL A 152 -20.04 -3.91 0.28
CA VAL A 152 -20.24 -2.75 1.17
C VAL A 152 -21.47 -1.98 0.71
N GLU A 153 -22.47 -1.86 1.58
CA GLU A 153 -23.70 -1.10 1.34
C GLU A 153 -23.71 0.19 2.14
N VAL A 154 -24.08 1.29 1.48
CA VAL A 154 -24.17 2.61 2.11
C VAL A 154 -25.60 2.84 2.60
N VAL A 155 -25.78 2.82 3.92
CA VAL A 155 -27.05 3.08 4.59
C VAL A 155 -26.88 4.28 5.54
N PRO A 156 -27.26 5.50 5.12
CA PRO A 156 -27.17 6.69 5.96
C PRO A 156 -27.93 6.52 7.27
N TYR A 157 -27.40 7.09 8.36
CA TYR A 157 -28.05 7.06 9.67
C TYR A 157 -29.49 7.56 9.62
N GLY A 158 -30.30 7.15 10.60
CA GLY A 158 -31.62 7.71 10.81
C GLY A 158 -31.93 7.89 12.29
N ILE A 159 -32.60 8.99 12.60
CA ILE A 159 -33.10 9.29 13.95
C ILE A 159 -34.61 9.58 13.91
N PRO A 160 -35.33 9.44 15.03
CA PRO A 160 -36.74 9.79 15.11
C PRO A 160 -36.98 11.26 14.75
N GLU A 161 -38.12 11.54 14.12
CA GLU A 161 -38.51 12.93 13.89
C GLU A 161 -38.92 13.56 15.23
N PRO A 162 -38.39 14.75 15.58
CA PRO A 162 -38.78 15.42 16.82
C PRO A 162 -40.27 15.77 16.80
N GLU A 163 -40.97 15.52 17.91
CA GLU A 163 -42.41 15.78 18.07
C GLU A 163 -42.76 17.28 17.96
N ASN A 164 -41.82 18.16 18.33
CA ASN A 164 -41.94 19.60 18.21
C ASN A 164 -40.75 20.16 17.44
N VAL A 165 -41.01 20.84 16.32
CA VAL A 165 -39.99 21.63 15.61
C VAL A 165 -39.75 22.90 16.41
N ALA A 166 -38.49 23.23 16.68
CA ALA A 166 -38.13 24.39 17.48
C ALA A 166 -38.73 25.68 16.91
N PRO A 167 -39.31 26.57 17.74
CA PRO A 167 -39.79 27.87 17.28
C PRO A 167 -38.61 28.74 16.79
N GLU A 168 -38.86 29.64 15.82
CA GLU A 168 -37.85 30.62 15.41
C GLU A 168 -37.45 31.49 16.61
N THR A 169 -36.16 31.47 16.93
CA THR A 169 -35.54 32.28 17.98
C THR A 169 -35.45 33.74 17.53
N ASN A 170 -36.46 34.54 17.88
CA ASN A 170 -36.53 35.99 17.61
C ASN A 170 -35.64 36.86 18.53
N GLY A 171 -34.55 36.30 19.08
CA GLY A 171 -33.63 37.03 19.96
C GLY A 171 -32.74 38.03 19.21
N ALA A 172 -32.33 39.12 19.86
CA ALA A 172 -31.41 40.11 19.28
C ALA A 172 -29.96 39.59 19.10
N SER A 173 -29.58 38.54 19.83
CA SER A 173 -28.28 37.85 19.76
C SER A 173 -28.43 36.48 19.11
N LEU A 174 -27.44 36.02 18.34
CA LEU A 174 -27.38 34.65 17.83
C LEU A 174 -26.72 33.73 18.85
N SER A 175 -27.19 32.49 18.91
CA SER A 175 -26.70 31.45 19.80
C SER A 175 -26.19 30.27 18.98
N PHE A 176 -24.92 29.94 19.19
CA PHE A 176 -24.23 28.85 18.53
C PHE A 176 -23.90 27.78 19.56
N VAL A 177 -24.11 26.52 19.20
CA VAL A 177 -23.73 25.39 20.04
C VAL A 177 -22.76 24.48 19.29
N ALA A 178 -21.76 23.97 19.98
CA ALA A 178 -20.94 22.86 19.51
C ALA A 178 -21.11 21.69 20.47
N LEU A 179 -21.61 20.57 19.95
CA LEU A 179 -21.85 19.34 20.72
C LEU A 179 -20.82 18.27 20.35
N GLY A 180 -20.04 17.84 21.34
CA GLY A 180 -19.05 16.79 21.17
C GLY A 180 -18.09 16.70 22.36
N SER A 181 -17.57 15.50 22.62
CA SER A 181 -16.51 15.25 23.61
C SER A 181 -15.34 16.23 23.46
N PHE A 182 -14.79 16.71 24.57
CA PHE A 182 -13.54 17.46 24.55
C PHE A 182 -12.38 16.49 24.31
N GLU A 183 -11.93 16.46 23.05
CA GLU A 183 -10.80 15.70 22.54
C GLU A 183 -10.27 16.38 21.27
N PRO A 184 -8.97 16.28 20.94
CA PRO A 184 -8.39 16.94 19.77
C PRO A 184 -9.16 16.67 18.46
N ARG A 185 -9.69 15.46 18.29
CA ARG A 185 -10.48 15.08 17.11
C ARG A 185 -11.70 15.97 16.86
N LYS A 186 -12.33 16.51 17.90
CA LYS A 186 -13.58 17.28 17.82
C LYS A 186 -13.37 18.78 17.53
N GLY A 187 -12.13 19.28 17.54
CA GLY A 187 -11.79 20.59 16.98
C GLY A 187 -12.29 21.81 17.77
N GLN A 188 -12.62 21.68 19.05
CA GLN A 188 -13.11 22.82 19.86
C GLN A 188 -12.07 23.96 19.97
N ASP A 189 -10.79 23.65 19.90
CA ASP A 189 -9.69 24.61 19.81
C ASP A 189 -9.77 25.49 18.56
N ILE A 190 -10.07 24.90 17.40
CA ILE A 190 -10.28 25.62 16.13
C ILE A 190 -11.44 26.59 16.28
N LEU A 191 -12.53 26.15 16.92
CA LEU A 191 -13.70 27.00 17.13
C LEU A 191 -13.38 28.16 18.09
N VAL A 192 -12.68 27.93 19.19
CA VAL A 192 -12.28 29.00 20.11
C VAL A 192 -11.39 30.02 19.40
N GLU A 193 -10.44 29.57 18.57
CA GLU A 193 -9.62 30.48 17.76
C GLU A 193 -10.47 31.25 16.73
N ALA A 194 -11.43 30.59 16.08
CA ALA A 194 -12.34 31.22 15.13
C ALA A 194 -13.18 32.33 15.79
N ILE A 195 -13.69 32.08 17.00
CA ILE A 195 -14.45 33.08 17.77
C ILE A 195 -13.57 34.31 18.08
N GLY A 196 -12.31 34.09 18.43
CA GLY A 196 -11.33 35.17 18.66
C GLY A 196 -11.05 36.03 17.42
N LYS A 197 -11.29 35.50 16.20
CA LYS A 197 -11.09 36.21 14.91
C LYS A 197 -12.31 36.97 14.41
N LEU A 198 -13.48 36.81 15.05
CA LEU A 198 -14.69 37.54 14.69
C LEU A 198 -14.55 39.05 14.89
N ASP A 199 -15.22 39.84 14.05
CA ASP A 199 -15.27 41.29 14.26
C ASP A 199 -16.04 41.63 15.54
N ARG A 200 -15.72 42.78 16.14
CA ARG A 200 -16.28 43.20 17.44
C ARG A 200 -17.82 43.29 17.43
N THR A 201 -18.44 43.63 16.30
CA THR A 201 -19.90 43.68 16.18
C THR A 201 -20.50 42.29 16.29
N THR A 202 -19.92 41.32 15.56
CA THR A 202 -20.36 39.92 15.60
C THR A 202 -20.11 39.29 16.97
N GLN A 203 -18.94 39.53 17.59
CA GLN A 203 -18.64 39.01 18.94
C GLN A 203 -19.66 39.48 19.99
N THR A 204 -20.08 40.75 19.97
CA THR A 204 -21.08 41.26 20.93
C THR A 204 -22.51 40.78 20.69
N LYS A 205 -22.80 40.23 19.51
CA LYS A 205 -24.14 39.78 19.10
C LYS A 205 -24.25 38.25 18.96
N ALA A 206 -23.23 37.51 19.40
CA ALA A 206 -23.19 36.06 19.32
C ALA A 206 -22.74 35.45 20.65
N SER A 207 -23.42 34.39 21.10
CA SER A 207 -23.04 33.57 22.26
C SER A 207 -22.73 32.15 21.82
N PHE A 208 -21.70 31.54 22.39
CA PHE A 208 -21.23 30.21 22.02
C PHE A 208 -21.27 29.28 23.22
N LYS A 209 -21.87 28.10 23.06
CA LYS A 209 -21.89 27.04 24.08
C LYS A 209 -21.20 25.80 23.55
N LEU A 210 -20.12 25.38 24.19
CA LEU A 210 -19.38 24.17 23.82
C LEU A 210 -19.67 23.12 24.90
N ALA A 211 -20.38 22.06 24.53
CA ALA A 211 -20.90 21.06 25.45
C ALA A 211 -20.37 19.65 25.14
N GLY A 212 -19.86 18.95 26.15
CA GLY A 212 -19.47 17.55 26.01
C GLY A 212 -18.66 16.95 27.16
N ARG A 213 -18.49 15.63 27.09
CA ARG A 213 -17.67 14.85 28.04
C ARG A 213 -16.19 15.15 27.86
N ILE A 214 -15.44 15.21 28.95
CA ILE A 214 -13.98 15.39 28.91
C ILE A 214 -13.32 14.04 28.72
N LEU A 215 -12.84 13.76 27.49
CA LEU A 215 -12.07 12.55 27.18
C LEU A 215 -10.56 12.79 27.21
N ASP A 216 -10.15 14.01 26.88
CA ASP A 216 -8.76 14.48 27.03
C ASP A 216 -8.73 15.70 27.94
N ARG A 217 -8.18 15.50 29.15
CA ARG A 217 -8.12 16.54 30.18
C ARG A 217 -7.14 17.67 29.82
N LEU A 218 -6.01 17.34 29.19
CA LEU A 218 -5.02 18.35 28.79
C LEU A 218 -5.58 19.25 27.69
N PHE A 219 -6.23 18.64 26.70
CA PHE A 219 -6.91 19.37 25.64
C PHE A 219 -8.04 20.25 26.19
N PHE A 220 -8.85 19.74 27.11
CA PHE A 220 -9.90 20.54 27.75
C PHE A 220 -9.35 21.77 28.50
N GLU A 221 -8.26 21.59 29.25
CA GLU A 221 -7.59 22.70 29.95
C GLU A 221 -7.04 23.75 28.97
N GLU A 222 -6.54 23.34 27.81
CA GLU A 222 -6.12 24.23 26.74
C GLU A 222 -7.28 25.04 26.15
N VAL A 223 -8.37 24.36 25.78
CA VAL A 223 -9.60 24.99 25.28
C VAL A 223 -10.14 25.98 26.31
N ARG A 224 -10.17 25.60 27.58
CA ARG A 224 -10.60 26.46 28.70
C ARG A 224 -9.70 27.68 28.87
N ARG A 225 -8.39 27.53 28.74
CA ARG A 225 -7.44 28.64 28.83
C ARG A 225 -7.68 29.64 27.69
N HIS A 226 -7.85 29.15 26.45
CA HIS A 226 -8.11 30.01 25.31
C HIS A 226 -9.49 30.68 25.38
N SER A 227 -10.53 29.96 25.81
CA SER A 227 -11.87 30.53 25.92
C SER A 227 -12.02 31.51 27.08
N SER A 228 -11.16 31.46 28.11
CA SER A 228 -11.20 32.41 29.25
C SER A 228 -11.01 33.88 28.87
N GLN A 229 -10.49 34.15 27.66
CA GLN A 229 -10.31 35.48 27.10
C GLN A 229 -11.54 35.98 26.33
N LEU A 230 -12.59 35.17 26.20
CA LEU A 230 -13.78 35.42 25.41
C LEU A 230 -15.02 35.42 26.32
N GLU A 231 -15.59 36.60 26.59
CA GLU A 231 -16.74 36.76 27.49
C GLU A 231 -18.05 36.12 26.99
N ASN A 232 -18.09 35.72 25.72
CA ASN A 232 -19.26 35.16 25.05
C ASN A 232 -19.17 33.64 24.80
N VAL A 233 -18.22 32.95 25.43
CA VAL A 233 -18.04 31.49 25.32
C VAL A 233 -18.30 30.81 26.66
N GLU A 234 -19.25 29.87 26.67
CA GLU A 234 -19.58 29.02 27.82
C GLU A 234 -19.12 27.59 27.52
N LEU A 235 -18.32 27.00 28.42
CA LEU A 235 -17.97 25.59 28.39
C LEU A 235 -18.88 24.82 29.34
N ILE A 236 -19.53 23.78 28.84
CA ILE A 236 -20.44 22.91 29.57
C ILE A 236 -19.87 21.51 29.53
N GLU A 237 -19.77 20.85 30.70
CA GLU A 237 -19.27 19.47 30.78
C GLU A 237 -20.32 18.46 30.26
N ALA A 238 -20.24 17.21 30.71
CA ALA A 238 -21.12 16.14 30.25
C ALA A 238 -22.60 16.49 30.47
N LEU A 239 -23.40 16.37 29.41
CA LEU A 239 -24.85 16.48 29.43
C LEU A 239 -25.50 15.14 29.14
N GLU A 240 -26.67 14.91 29.72
CA GLU A 240 -27.55 13.85 29.24
C GLU A 240 -28.10 14.20 27.85
N HIS A 241 -28.51 13.19 27.09
CA HIS A 241 -28.91 13.38 25.70
C HIS A 241 -30.08 14.36 25.52
N ASP A 242 -31.10 14.27 26.38
CA ASP A 242 -32.26 15.17 26.34
C ASP A 242 -31.87 16.63 26.67
N GLU A 243 -30.87 16.82 27.54
CA GLU A 243 -30.33 18.14 27.85
C GLU A 243 -29.52 18.71 26.68
N ALA A 244 -28.71 17.87 26.01
CA ALA A 244 -27.98 18.25 24.81
C ALA A 244 -28.93 18.62 23.64
N LEU A 245 -30.01 17.85 23.45
CA LEU A 245 -31.03 18.15 22.45
C LEU A 245 -31.81 19.42 22.80
N SER A 246 -32.10 19.65 24.08
CA SER A 246 -32.72 20.89 24.56
C SER A 246 -31.81 22.10 24.33
N LEU A 247 -30.51 21.96 24.58
CA LEU A 247 -29.50 22.97 24.31
C LEU A 247 -29.42 23.31 22.82
N LEU A 248 -29.42 22.29 21.96
CA LEU A 248 -29.44 22.45 20.51
C LEU A 248 -30.74 23.08 20.00
N SER A 249 -31.87 22.69 20.56
CA SER A 249 -33.19 23.25 20.23
C SER A 249 -33.30 24.73 20.60
N ALA A 250 -32.66 25.15 21.70
CA ALA A 250 -32.59 26.54 22.10
C ALA A 250 -31.60 27.39 21.28
N ALA A 251 -30.66 26.76 20.56
CA ALA A 251 -29.66 27.44 19.74
C ALA A 251 -30.20 27.86 18.37
N ASP A 252 -29.57 28.84 17.72
CA ASP A 252 -29.83 29.21 16.31
C ASP A 252 -29.06 28.30 15.34
N ALA A 253 -27.86 27.85 15.73
CA ALA A 253 -26.95 27.10 14.86
C ALA A 253 -26.12 26.07 15.63
N LEU A 254 -25.85 24.93 14.98
CA LEU A 254 -24.81 23.98 15.37
C LEU A 254 -23.51 24.33 14.65
N ILE A 255 -22.39 24.27 15.37
CA ILE A 255 -21.04 24.28 14.82
C ILE A 255 -20.37 22.93 15.06
N CYS A 256 -19.89 22.29 14.00
CA CYS A 256 -19.12 21.04 14.05
C CYS A 256 -17.71 21.27 13.49
N PRO A 257 -16.73 21.65 14.35
CA PRO A 257 -15.37 21.97 13.93
C PRO A 257 -14.45 20.73 13.83
N SER A 258 -15.03 19.52 13.82
CA SER A 258 -14.30 18.26 13.91
C SER A 258 -13.24 18.09 12.83
N ARG A 259 -12.14 17.43 13.19
CA ARG A 259 -11.05 17.03 12.30
C ARG A 259 -11.33 15.70 11.60
N ASP A 260 -12.11 14.83 12.24
CA ASP A 260 -12.51 13.52 11.71
C ASP A 260 -13.89 13.11 12.24
N GLU A 261 -14.79 12.73 11.32
CA GLU A 261 -16.14 12.24 11.57
C GLU A 261 -16.56 11.24 10.47
N THR A 262 -17.61 10.45 10.72
CA THR A 262 -18.38 9.82 9.63
C THR A 262 -19.52 10.74 9.19
N MET A 263 -20.62 10.70 9.93
CA MET A 263 -21.76 11.58 9.80
C MET A 263 -22.28 11.83 11.22
N PRO A 264 -21.95 12.96 11.86
CA PRO A 264 -22.27 13.16 13.27
C PRO A 264 -23.78 13.15 13.52
N ILE A 265 -24.23 12.42 14.55
CA ILE A 265 -25.63 12.42 14.97
C ILE A 265 -26.08 13.85 15.33
N SER A 266 -25.23 14.66 15.95
CA SER A 266 -25.53 16.07 16.28
C SER A 266 -25.84 16.91 15.04
N VAL A 267 -25.17 16.67 13.90
CA VAL A 267 -25.47 17.34 12.61
C VAL A 267 -26.84 16.92 12.11
N ILE A 268 -27.20 15.64 12.26
CA ILE A 268 -28.51 15.12 11.86
C ILE A 268 -29.62 15.66 12.77
N GLU A 269 -29.38 15.78 14.08
CA GLU A 269 -30.29 16.40 15.05
C GLU A 269 -30.48 17.89 14.78
N ALA A 270 -29.42 18.62 14.45
CA ALA A 270 -29.50 20.02 14.07
C ALA A 270 -30.33 20.19 12.79
N ALA A 271 -30.10 19.33 11.79
CA ALA A 271 -30.91 19.28 10.59
C ALA A 271 -32.38 18.98 10.92
N SER A 272 -32.63 18.01 11.82
CA SER A 272 -33.99 17.68 12.24
C SER A 272 -34.66 18.84 12.98
N LEU A 273 -33.94 19.65 13.74
CA LEU A 273 -34.53 20.82 14.41
C LEU A 273 -34.61 22.06 13.50
N GLY A 274 -34.15 21.95 12.24
CA GLY A 274 -34.11 23.06 11.30
C GLY A 274 -33.10 24.15 11.69
N LYS A 275 -32.04 23.78 12.41
CA LYS A 275 -30.96 24.67 12.82
C LYS A 275 -29.96 24.87 11.70
N VAL A 276 -29.28 26.00 11.71
CA VAL A 276 -28.17 26.23 10.79
C VAL A 276 -27.03 25.28 11.14
N ILE A 277 -26.41 24.68 10.13
CA ILE A 277 -25.27 23.79 10.29
C ILE A 277 -24.05 24.51 9.74
N ILE A 278 -23.05 24.74 10.59
CA ILE A 278 -21.72 25.18 10.19
C ILE A 278 -20.77 24.03 10.51
N SER A 279 -20.10 23.45 9.51
CA SER A 279 -19.30 22.25 9.73
C SER A 279 -17.99 22.27 8.96
N ALA A 280 -16.96 21.60 9.48
CA ALA A 280 -15.84 21.19 8.66
C ALA A 280 -16.31 20.21 7.58
N ASP A 281 -15.76 20.30 6.37
CA ASP A 281 -15.94 19.30 5.31
C ASP A 281 -15.01 18.10 5.55
N VAL A 282 -15.32 17.32 6.58
CA VAL A 282 -14.62 16.08 6.96
C VAL A 282 -15.60 14.91 6.97
N GLY A 283 -15.08 13.70 6.79
CA GLY A 283 -15.94 12.52 6.75
C GLY A 283 -16.92 12.55 5.59
N GLY A 284 -18.10 11.97 5.80
CA GLY A 284 -19.20 12.02 4.84
C GLY A 284 -20.15 13.21 5.01
N ILE A 285 -19.77 14.26 5.73
CA ILE A 285 -20.63 15.45 5.93
C ILE A 285 -20.94 16.12 4.59
N GLY A 286 -19.93 16.34 3.75
CA GLY A 286 -20.05 16.92 2.41
C GLY A 286 -20.86 16.08 1.42
N GLU A 287 -21.27 14.86 1.76
CA GLU A 287 -22.20 14.06 0.94
C GLU A 287 -23.65 14.56 1.04
N TRP A 288 -23.96 15.31 2.10
CA TRP A 288 -25.35 15.67 2.45
C TRP A 288 -25.51 17.15 2.78
N ILE A 289 -24.49 17.77 3.37
CA ILE A 289 -24.44 19.19 3.64
C ILE A 289 -23.60 19.84 2.54
N HIS A 290 -24.18 20.79 1.82
CA HIS A 290 -23.55 21.52 0.74
C HIS A 290 -23.52 23.01 1.09
N ASP A 291 -22.37 23.63 0.85
CA ASP A 291 -22.12 25.03 1.19
C ASP A 291 -23.13 25.97 0.54
N GLU A 292 -23.60 26.95 1.32
CA GLU A 292 -24.65 27.93 1.00
C GLU A 292 -26.01 27.35 0.54
N LEU A 293 -26.19 26.02 0.52
CA LEU A 293 -27.44 25.38 0.11
C LEU A 293 -28.28 24.92 1.31
N ASN A 294 -27.68 24.14 2.20
CA ASN A 294 -28.34 23.56 3.38
C ASN A 294 -27.42 23.50 4.62
N GLY A 295 -26.30 24.22 4.55
CA GLY A 295 -25.35 24.48 5.62
C GLY A 295 -24.22 25.36 5.11
N LEU A 296 -23.23 25.61 5.96
CA LEU A 296 -21.98 26.26 5.59
C LEU A 296 -20.83 25.30 5.86
N LEU A 297 -20.00 25.06 4.84
CA LEU A 297 -18.83 24.19 4.96
C LEU A 297 -17.56 25.04 5.07
N ALA A 298 -16.89 24.92 6.21
CA ALA A 298 -15.58 25.49 6.43
C ALA A 298 -14.49 24.48 6.05
N SER A 299 -13.36 24.99 5.52
CA SER A 299 -12.18 24.14 5.33
C SER A 299 -11.71 23.62 6.71
N PRO A 300 -11.37 22.32 6.83
CA PRO A 300 -10.83 21.76 8.08
C PRO A 300 -9.55 22.49 8.51
N GLU A 301 -9.28 22.55 9.82
CA GLU A 301 -8.10 23.24 10.38
C GLU A 301 -7.99 24.73 10.00
N ASN A 302 -9.11 25.37 9.61
CA ASN A 302 -9.11 26.77 9.21
C ASN A 302 -10.03 27.62 10.10
N PRO A 303 -9.51 28.17 11.22
CA PRO A 303 -10.28 29.04 12.10
C PRO A 303 -10.86 30.27 11.40
N GLN A 304 -10.20 30.81 10.37
CA GLN A 304 -10.71 31.97 9.63
C GLN A 304 -11.96 31.60 8.83
N ALA A 305 -11.99 30.43 8.18
CA ALA A 305 -13.16 29.97 7.44
C ALA A 305 -14.38 29.78 8.36
N PHE A 306 -14.18 29.27 9.57
CA PHE A 306 -15.24 29.20 10.59
C PHE A 306 -15.70 30.59 11.03
N ALA A 307 -14.77 31.52 11.26
CA ALA A 307 -15.11 32.89 11.62
C ALA A 307 -15.95 33.57 10.52
N ASP A 308 -15.58 33.38 9.25
CA ASP A 308 -16.29 33.94 8.10
C ASP A 308 -17.71 33.35 7.97
N ALA A 309 -17.86 32.04 8.16
CA ALA A 309 -19.16 31.35 8.15
C ALA A 309 -20.07 31.82 9.30
N ILE A 310 -19.53 31.95 10.52
CA ILE A 310 -20.24 32.49 11.68
C ILE A 310 -20.68 33.94 11.41
N ALA A 311 -19.77 34.78 10.90
CA ALA A 311 -20.06 36.18 10.56
C ALA A 311 -21.08 36.31 9.41
N ARG A 312 -21.10 35.37 8.47
CA ARG A 312 -22.10 35.31 7.40
C ARG A 312 -23.50 35.10 7.99
N CYS A 313 -23.68 34.10 8.85
CA CYS A 313 -24.94 33.85 9.55
C CYS A 313 -25.35 35.04 10.45
N ALA A 314 -24.37 35.69 11.09
CA ALA A 314 -24.61 36.85 11.94
C ALA A 314 -25.08 38.11 11.20
N ARG A 315 -24.62 38.31 9.96
CA ARG A 315 -24.99 39.48 9.14
C ARG A 315 -26.33 39.31 8.42
N ASP A 316 -26.70 38.09 8.06
CA ASP A 316 -27.92 37.81 7.30
C ASP A 316 -28.74 36.68 7.95
N ARG A 317 -29.68 37.08 8.82
CA ARG A 317 -30.60 36.14 9.48
C ARG A 317 -31.59 35.49 8.53
N SER A 318 -31.95 36.16 7.43
CA SER A 318 -32.88 35.57 6.45
C SER A 318 -32.18 34.41 5.73
N PHE A 319 -30.93 34.62 5.32
CA PHE A 319 -30.08 33.56 4.78
C PHE A 319 -29.88 32.41 5.78
N ALA A 320 -29.57 32.71 7.04
CA ALA A 320 -29.45 31.70 8.09
C ALA A 320 -30.74 30.86 8.26
N SER A 321 -31.92 31.49 8.36
CA SER A 321 -33.20 30.78 8.45
C SER A 321 -33.46 29.90 7.21
N GLN A 322 -33.14 30.39 6.00
CA GLN A 322 -33.26 29.61 4.77
C GLN A 322 -32.37 28.36 4.77
N LEU A 323 -31.13 28.46 5.26
CA LEU A 323 -30.22 27.32 5.42
C LEU A 323 -30.79 26.29 6.40
N GLY A 324 -31.30 26.72 7.55
CA GLY A 324 -31.92 25.83 8.55
C GLY A 324 -33.14 25.07 8.00
N LEU A 325 -34.02 25.76 7.26
CA LEU A 325 -35.15 25.13 6.57
C LEU A 325 -34.70 24.14 5.49
N ALA A 326 -33.62 24.45 4.77
CA ALA A 326 -33.04 23.54 3.78
C ALA A 326 -32.38 22.31 4.43
N ALA A 327 -31.72 22.48 5.58
CA ALA A 327 -31.21 21.38 6.40
C ALA A 327 -32.35 20.45 6.86
N ARG A 328 -33.48 21.01 7.32
CA ARG A 328 -34.68 20.22 7.68
C ARG A 328 -35.25 19.43 6.52
N ARG A 329 -35.34 20.02 5.32
CA ARG A 329 -35.75 19.28 4.12
C ARG A 329 -34.78 18.14 3.79
N THR A 330 -33.49 18.34 4.02
CA THR A 330 -32.45 17.31 3.82
C THR A 330 -32.67 16.16 4.82
N PHE A 331 -32.90 16.48 6.09
CA PHE A 331 -33.28 15.51 7.14
C PHE A 331 -34.49 14.66 6.73
N GLN A 332 -35.61 15.29 6.39
CA GLN A 332 -36.86 14.58 6.05
C GLN A 332 -36.72 13.66 4.83
N ARG A 333 -35.83 14.01 3.89
CA ARG A 333 -35.58 13.21 2.69
C ARG A 333 -34.66 12.03 2.91
N HIS A 334 -33.72 12.11 3.86
CA HIS A 334 -32.59 11.19 3.92
C HIS A 334 -32.34 10.53 5.28
N PHE A 335 -32.70 11.17 6.38
CA PHE A 335 -32.24 10.81 7.73
C PHE A 335 -33.36 10.49 8.74
N THR A 336 -34.59 10.26 8.28
CA THR A 336 -35.66 9.78 9.17
C THR A 336 -35.43 8.32 9.55
N ILE A 337 -35.82 7.95 10.78
CA ILE A 337 -35.69 6.57 11.28
C ILE A 337 -36.32 5.54 10.33
N ASP A 338 -37.51 5.80 9.80
CA ASP A 338 -38.17 4.87 8.88
C ASP A 338 -37.35 4.62 7.60
N ARG A 339 -36.71 5.65 7.05
CA ARG A 339 -35.90 5.48 5.83
C ARG A 339 -34.65 4.65 6.10
N PHE A 340 -33.99 4.90 7.22
CA PHE A 340 -32.83 4.12 7.65
C PHE A 340 -33.22 2.67 7.93
N ALA A 341 -34.22 2.47 8.79
CA ALA A 341 -34.58 1.15 9.28
C ALA A 341 -35.24 0.28 8.19
N VAL A 342 -36.04 0.84 7.27
CA VAL A 342 -36.58 0.07 6.12
C VAL A 342 -35.46 -0.41 5.20
N ARG A 343 -34.45 0.43 4.92
CA ARG A 343 -33.28 0.02 4.12
C ARG A 343 -32.47 -1.05 4.82
N PHE A 344 -32.20 -0.86 6.11
CA PHE A 344 -31.44 -1.82 6.91
C PHE A 344 -32.19 -3.15 7.07
N ALA A 345 -33.50 -3.10 7.30
CA ALA A 345 -34.35 -4.28 7.37
C ALA A 345 -34.36 -5.06 6.05
N ALA A 346 -34.40 -4.39 4.89
CA ALA A 346 -34.28 -5.05 3.61
C ALA A 346 -32.96 -5.82 3.46
N LEU A 347 -31.84 -5.24 3.94
CA LEU A 347 -30.53 -5.90 3.96
C LEU A 347 -30.50 -7.09 4.95
N LEU A 348 -31.17 -6.97 6.10
CA LEU A 348 -31.36 -8.08 7.04
C LEU A 348 -32.15 -9.22 6.40
N GLU A 349 -33.22 -8.92 5.67
CA GLU A 349 -34.00 -9.94 4.95
C GLU A 349 -33.18 -10.60 3.83
N GLU A 350 -32.42 -9.81 3.08
CA GLU A 350 -31.54 -10.31 2.03
C GLU A 350 -30.48 -11.25 2.60
N THR A 351 -29.81 -10.81 3.67
CA THR A 351 -28.72 -11.55 4.32
C THR A 351 -29.24 -12.83 5.01
N SER A 352 -30.40 -12.77 5.67
CA SER A 352 -31.01 -13.95 6.33
C SER A 352 -31.55 -15.00 5.36
N ARG A 353 -31.93 -14.62 4.13
CA ARG A 353 -32.37 -15.56 3.08
C ARG A 353 -31.21 -16.18 2.31
N ALA A 354 -30.05 -15.52 2.29
CA ALA A 354 -28.85 -16.10 1.71
C ALA A 354 -28.46 -17.32 2.56
N LYS A 355 -28.43 -18.52 1.96
CA LYS A 355 -27.78 -19.67 2.61
C LYS A 355 -26.36 -19.24 2.97
N VAL A 356 -25.90 -19.50 4.20
CA VAL A 356 -24.48 -19.44 4.52
C VAL A 356 -23.82 -20.50 3.65
N THR A 357 -23.40 -20.05 2.49
CA THR A 357 -22.79 -20.86 1.46
C THR A 357 -21.33 -20.83 1.86
N PRO A 358 -20.72 -21.94 2.32
CA PRO A 358 -19.26 -21.98 2.37
C PRO A 358 -18.80 -21.55 0.98
N PRO A 359 -17.89 -20.57 0.86
CA PRO A 359 -17.68 -19.86 -0.39
C PRO A 359 -17.56 -20.87 -1.53
N ALA A 360 -18.53 -20.85 -2.46
CA ALA A 360 -18.43 -21.59 -3.70
C ALA A 360 -17.15 -21.11 -4.35
N SER A 361 -16.12 -21.98 -4.39
CA SER A 361 -14.72 -21.69 -4.79
C SER A 361 -14.54 -20.22 -5.18
N ALA A 362 -14.39 -19.37 -4.16
CA ALA A 362 -14.47 -17.93 -4.32
C ALA A 362 -13.49 -17.53 -5.42
N GLN A 363 -14.02 -16.93 -6.48
CA GLN A 363 -13.21 -16.47 -7.60
C GLN A 363 -12.03 -15.68 -7.02
N SER A 364 -10.80 -16.13 -7.28
CA SER A 364 -9.62 -15.64 -6.61
C SER A 364 -9.48 -14.12 -6.82
N ASN A 365 -8.77 -13.43 -5.93
CA ASN A 365 -8.47 -12.01 -6.11
C ASN A 365 -7.91 -11.71 -7.50
N TYR A 366 -7.14 -12.67 -8.02
CA TYR A 366 -6.54 -12.59 -9.32
C TYR A 366 -7.53 -12.81 -10.45
N GLU A 367 -8.44 -13.77 -10.35
CA GLU A 367 -9.49 -13.97 -11.36
C GLU A 367 -10.41 -12.75 -11.50
N ARG A 368 -10.72 -12.05 -10.40
CA ARG A 368 -11.46 -10.77 -10.45
C ARG A 368 -10.64 -9.65 -11.08
N TRP A 369 -9.35 -9.59 -10.75
CA TRP A 369 -8.41 -8.64 -11.36
C TRP A 369 -8.29 -8.87 -12.87
N ILE A 370 -8.19 -10.13 -13.28
CA ILE A 370 -8.20 -10.53 -14.70
C ILE A 370 -9.49 -10.05 -15.35
N ALA A 371 -10.66 -10.41 -14.80
CA ALA A 371 -11.95 -10.04 -15.39
C ALA A 371 -12.14 -8.52 -15.52
N ALA A 372 -11.57 -7.73 -14.60
CA ALA A 372 -11.70 -6.28 -14.59
C ALA A 372 -10.69 -5.56 -15.51
N PHE A 373 -9.45 -6.07 -15.64
CA PHE A 373 -8.35 -5.30 -16.21
C PHE A 373 -7.51 -6.02 -17.27
N ASP A 374 -7.39 -7.35 -17.20
CA ASP A 374 -6.51 -8.12 -18.10
C ASP A 374 -7.27 -8.82 -19.23
N ALA A 375 -8.49 -9.29 -18.94
CA ALA A 375 -9.38 -9.90 -19.91
C ALA A 375 -9.84 -8.83 -20.91
N ALA A 376 -9.39 -8.95 -22.15
CA ALA A 376 -9.73 -7.98 -23.19
C ALA A 376 -11.24 -8.04 -23.49
N SER A 377 -11.97 -6.97 -23.19
CA SER A 377 -13.33 -6.83 -23.70
C SER A 377 -13.31 -6.75 -25.24
N ALA A 378 -14.45 -7.00 -25.88
CA ALA A 378 -14.56 -6.82 -27.34
C ALA A 378 -14.12 -5.40 -27.76
N THR A 379 -14.41 -4.40 -26.94
CA THR A 379 -13.98 -3.01 -27.14
C THR A 379 -12.47 -2.86 -27.04
N ASP A 380 -11.82 -3.49 -26.05
CA ASP A 380 -10.37 -3.45 -25.89
C ASP A 380 -9.67 -4.09 -27.07
N ARG A 381 -10.13 -5.28 -27.50
CA ARG A 381 -9.62 -5.95 -28.71
C ARG A 381 -9.69 -5.03 -29.93
N ILE A 382 -10.82 -4.36 -30.15
CA ILE A 382 -11.00 -3.41 -31.27
C ILE A 382 -10.02 -2.23 -31.15
N ASN A 383 -9.85 -1.67 -29.96
CA ASN A 383 -8.95 -0.55 -29.71
C ASN A 383 -7.49 -0.93 -29.94
N LEU A 384 -7.06 -2.11 -29.47
CA LEU A 384 -5.71 -2.62 -29.71
C LEU A 384 -5.46 -2.88 -31.20
N CYS A 385 -6.41 -3.50 -31.90
CA CYS A 385 -6.35 -3.68 -33.36
C CYS A 385 -6.17 -2.33 -34.08
N ARG A 386 -6.92 -1.29 -33.68
CA ARG A 386 -6.79 0.06 -34.24
C ARG A 386 -5.41 0.67 -33.97
N ARG A 387 -4.86 0.49 -32.76
CA ARG A 387 -3.52 0.97 -32.40
C ARG A 387 -2.45 0.29 -33.24
N VAL A 388 -2.48 -1.05 -33.33
CA VAL A 388 -1.57 -1.84 -34.15
C VAL A 388 -1.62 -1.40 -35.61
N ARG A 389 -2.81 -1.23 -36.19
CA ARG A 389 -2.97 -0.78 -37.59
C ARG A 389 -2.43 0.63 -37.87
N ARG A 390 -2.26 1.46 -36.84
CA ARG A 390 -1.71 2.82 -36.94
C ARG A 390 -0.20 2.88 -36.74
N LEU A 391 0.45 1.75 -36.47
CA LEU A 391 1.90 1.70 -36.34
C LEU A 391 2.55 2.14 -37.66
N GLN A 392 3.53 3.05 -37.57
CA GLN A 392 4.31 3.50 -38.74
C GLN A 392 5.15 2.36 -39.33
N ARG A 393 5.53 1.39 -38.50
CA ARG A 393 6.29 0.20 -38.86
C ARG A 393 5.69 -1.00 -38.13
N HIS A 394 5.60 -2.11 -38.85
CA HIS A 394 5.19 -3.39 -38.29
C HIS A 394 6.41 -4.31 -38.19
N PRO A 395 7.13 -4.42 -37.06
CA PRO A 395 8.26 -5.35 -36.96
C PRO A 395 7.82 -6.81 -37.19
N LEU A 396 8.60 -7.60 -37.95
CA LEU A 396 8.36 -9.05 -38.03
C LEU A 396 8.95 -9.70 -36.78
N ILE A 397 8.13 -10.43 -36.04
CA ILE A 397 8.52 -11.17 -34.82
C ILE A 397 8.56 -12.67 -35.13
N SER A 398 9.72 -13.28 -35.00
CA SER A 398 9.92 -14.73 -35.14
C SER A 398 9.76 -15.40 -33.78
N VAL A 399 8.75 -16.25 -33.60
CA VAL A 399 8.59 -17.05 -32.39
C VAL A 399 9.42 -18.32 -32.54
N LEU A 400 10.34 -18.57 -31.61
CA LEU A 400 11.19 -19.75 -31.59
C LEU A 400 10.52 -20.82 -30.72
N LEU A 401 10.26 -22.00 -31.29
CA LEU A 401 9.58 -23.11 -30.62
C LEU A 401 10.40 -24.40 -30.79
N PRO A 402 11.30 -24.72 -29.84
CA PRO A 402 11.96 -26.02 -29.81
C PRO A 402 10.99 -27.11 -29.32
N VAL A 403 11.00 -28.26 -29.99
CA VAL A 403 10.07 -29.38 -29.73
C VAL A 403 10.83 -30.68 -29.50
N TYR A 404 10.45 -31.43 -28.47
CA TYR A 404 10.91 -32.80 -28.25
C TYR A 404 9.88 -33.58 -27.43
N ASN A 405 9.33 -34.64 -28.03
CA ASN A 405 8.33 -35.54 -27.43
C ASN A 405 7.24 -34.83 -26.60
N PRO A 406 6.55 -33.81 -27.15
CA PRO A 406 5.52 -33.08 -26.43
C PRO A 406 4.26 -33.92 -26.22
N ASP A 407 3.43 -33.49 -25.26
CA ASP A 407 1.99 -33.77 -25.33
C ASP A 407 1.39 -33.00 -26.52
N LEU A 408 0.70 -33.71 -27.41
CA LEU A 408 0.17 -33.12 -28.65
C LEU A 408 -0.92 -32.07 -28.39
N GLY A 409 -1.74 -32.23 -27.35
CA GLY A 409 -2.77 -31.26 -27.00
C GLY A 409 -2.16 -29.97 -26.48
N LEU A 410 -1.11 -30.08 -25.67
CA LEU A 410 -0.37 -28.91 -25.19
C LEU A 410 0.39 -28.20 -26.31
N LEU A 411 1.05 -28.95 -27.19
CA LEU A 411 1.73 -28.39 -28.37
C LEU A 411 0.74 -27.69 -29.31
N GLU A 412 -0.41 -28.30 -29.57
CA GLU A 412 -1.45 -27.67 -30.40
C GLU A 412 -1.94 -26.37 -29.77
N ALA A 413 -2.20 -26.36 -28.46
CA ALA A 413 -2.57 -25.15 -27.73
C ALA A 413 -1.48 -24.05 -27.77
N ALA A 414 -0.20 -24.43 -27.67
CA ALA A 414 0.92 -23.51 -27.78
C ALA A 414 0.97 -22.86 -29.18
N ILE A 415 0.89 -23.66 -30.24
CA ILE A 415 0.86 -23.17 -31.63
C ILE A 415 -0.38 -22.30 -31.87
N ASP A 416 -1.55 -22.70 -31.40
CA ASP A 416 -2.78 -21.94 -31.58
C ASP A 416 -2.76 -20.60 -30.83
N SER A 417 -2.06 -20.52 -29.69
CA SER A 417 -1.84 -19.25 -28.98
C SER A 417 -1.06 -18.23 -29.83
N VAL A 418 -0.16 -18.69 -30.71
CA VAL A 418 0.56 -17.85 -31.68
C VAL A 418 -0.34 -17.53 -32.88
N ARG A 419 -1.11 -18.51 -33.38
CA ARG A 419 -2.03 -18.30 -34.50
C ARG A 419 -3.13 -17.28 -34.18
N GLY A 420 -3.59 -17.27 -32.94
CA GLY A 420 -4.64 -16.39 -32.42
C GLY A 420 -4.22 -14.96 -32.07
N GLN A 421 -2.94 -14.60 -32.28
CA GLN A 421 -2.43 -13.27 -31.94
C GLN A 421 -3.12 -12.15 -32.72
N ILE A 422 -3.46 -11.06 -32.03
CA ILE A 422 -4.02 -9.84 -32.63
C ILE A 422 -3.06 -9.20 -33.64
N TYR A 423 -1.75 -9.27 -33.36
CA TYR A 423 -0.72 -8.80 -34.27
C TYR A 423 -0.44 -9.88 -35.30
N GLU A 424 -0.64 -9.61 -36.60
CA GLU A 424 -0.59 -10.65 -37.64
C GLU A 424 0.81 -10.86 -38.24
N ARG A 425 1.75 -9.93 -38.03
CA ARG A 425 3.08 -9.95 -38.66
C ARG A 425 4.10 -10.74 -37.85
N TRP A 426 3.85 -12.04 -37.72
CA TRP A 426 4.75 -12.99 -37.07
C TRP A 426 5.09 -14.17 -37.98
N GLU A 427 6.10 -14.91 -37.60
CA GLU A 427 6.40 -16.25 -38.10
C GLU A 427 6.72 -17.18 -36.93
N LEU A 428 6.39 -18.46 -37.07
CA LEU A 428 6.65 -19.47 -36.04
C LEU A 428 7.74 -20.41 -36.54
N CYS A 429 8.90 -20.40 -35.88
CA CYS A 429 10.07 -21.17 -36.24
C CYS A 429 10.16 -22.40 -35.34
N ILE A 430 9.67 -23.53 -35.83
CA ILE A 430 9.65 -24.80 -35.10
C ILE A 430 10.89 -25.61 -35.45
N ALA A 431 11.61 -26.06 -34.44
CA ALA A 431 12.65 -27.07 -34.57
C ALA A 431 12.27 -28.29 -33.74
N ASP A 432 12.12 -29.45 -34.38
CA ASP A 432 11.95 -30.72 -33.68
C ASP A 432 13.32 -31.36 -33.45
N ASP A 433 13.62 -31.72 -32.19
CA ASP A 433 14.90 -32.31 -31.77
C ASP A 433 14.89 -33.85 -31.85
N ALA A 434 14.44 -34.37 -32.99
CA ALA A 434 14.30 -35.79 -33.26
C ALA A 434 13.34 -36.49 -32.29
N SER A 435 12.09 -36.01 -32.24
CA SER A 435 11.02 -36.66 -31.48
C SER A 435 10.87 -38.12 -31.88
N THR A 436 10.71 -38.99 -30.89
CA THR A 436 10.60 -40.45 -31.07
C THR A 436 9.18 -40.91 -31.37
N ILE A 437 8.19 -40.02 -31.23
CA ILE A 437 6.77 -40.28 -31.41
C ILE A 437 6.38 -39.92 -32.86
N PRO A 438 6.07 -40.89 -33.74
CA PRO A 438 5.77 -40.61 -35.16
C PRO A 438 4.62 -39.63 -35.39
N GLU A 439 3.63 -39.62 -34.50
CA GLU A 439 2.48 -38.73 -34.52
C GLU A 439 2.88 -37.26 -34.41
N VAL A 440 3.98 -36.95 -33.70
CA VAL A 440 4.52 -35.58 -33.57
C VAL A 440 5.02 -35.06 -34.91
N HIS A 441 5.79 -35.85 -35.67
CA HIS A 441 6.26 -35.44 -36.99
C HIS A 441 5.08 -35.21 -37.96
N ALA A 442 4.13 -36.15 -37.99
CA ALA A 442 2.95 -36.03 -38.84
C ALA A 442 2.12 -34.78 -38.48
N PHE A 443 1.98 -34.49 -37.18
CA PHE A 443 1.32 -33.29 -36.68
C PHE A 443 2.04 -32.01 -37.12
N LEU A 444 3.35 -31.91 -36.88
CA LEU A 444 4.15 -30.73 -37.21
C LEU A 444 4.17 -30.45 -38.73
N GLU A 445 4.35 -31.49 -39.55
CA GLU A 445 4.30 -31.35 -41.01
C GLU A 445 2.93 -30.86 -41.51
N ARG A 446 1.84 -31.39 -40.94
CA ARG A 446 0.47 -30.96 -41.26
C ARG A 446 0.28 -29.48 -40.92
N ILE A 447 0.70 -29.06 -39.73
CA ILE A 447 0.59 -27.67 -39.28
C ILE A 447 1.41 -26.74 -40.18
N ALA A 448 2.66 -27.07 -40.48
CA ALA A 448 3.54 -26.28 -41.35
C ALA A 448 2.99 -26.14 -42.79
N ARG A 449 2.29 -27.15 -43.31
CA ARG A 449 1.59 -27.06 -44.61
C ARG A 449 0.33 -26.18 -44.55
N SER A 450 -0.29 -26.03 -43.38
CA SER A 450 -1.57 -25.33 -43.22
C SER A 450 -1.45 -23.81 -43.08
N ASP A 451 -0.29 -23.30 -42.66
CA ASP A 451 -0.04 -21.87 -42.49
C ASP A 451 1.39 -21.54 -42.93
N SER A 452 1.53 -20.75 -44.00
CA SER A 452 2.82 -20.39 -44.60
C SER A 452 3.74 -19.59 -43.68
N ARG A 453 3.23 -19.03 -42.58
CA ARG A 453 4.03 -18.34 -41.56
C ARG A 453 4.75 -19.31 -40.62
N ILE A 454 4.40 -20.60 -40.65
CA ILE A 454 5.02 -21.63 -39.82
C ILE A 454 6.14 -22.30 -40.61
N LYS A 455 7.36 -22.21 -40.09
CA LYS A 455 8.58 -22.81 -40.62
C LYS A 455 8.95 -23.99 -39.74
N LEU A 456 9.30 -25.12 -40.35
CA LEU A 456 9.63 -26.35 -39.64
C LEU A 456 10.98 -26.89 -40.08
N THR A 457 11.81 -27.29 -39.12
CA THR A 457 12.97 -28.15 -39.35
C THR A 457 12.90 -29.38 -38.46
N LEU A 458 13.12 -30.55 -39.05
CA LEU A 458 13.21 -31.83 -38.33
C LEU A 458 14.67 -32.21 -38.20
N ARG A 459 15.18 -32.29 -36.98
CA ARG A 459 16.57 -32.69 -36.72
C ARG A 459 16.69 -34.21 -36.81
N LYS A 460 17.88 -34.69 -37.20
CA LYS A 460 18.17 -36.12 -37.33
C LYS A 460 18.60 -36.77 -36.01
N GLU A 461 19.12 -35.96 -35.09
CA GLU A 461 19.69 -36.39 -33.84
C GLU A 461 19.23 -35.43 -32.73
N ASN A 462 18.87 -35.99 -31.58
CA ASN A 462 18.58 -35.23 -30.37
C ASN A 462 19.89 -34.65 -29.82
N ARG A 463 20.02 -33.32 -29.78
CA ARG A 463 21.16 -32.65 -29.11
C ARG A 463 20.72 -31.62 -28.08
N HIS A 464 19.58 -31.87 -27.45
CA HIS A 464 18.99 -31.08 -26.39
C HIS A 464 18.60 -29.64 -26.78
N ILE A 465 18.00 -28.97 -25.81
CA ILE A 465 17.28 -27.70 -25.96
C ILE A 465 18.13 -26.58 -26.60
N SER A 466 19.39 -26.41 -26.19
CA SER A 466 20.26 -25.34 -26.71
C SER A 466 20.48 -25.46 -28.22
N ALA A 467 20.82 -26.67 -28.69
CA ALA A 467 21.03 -26.90 -30.11
C ALA A 467 19.72 -26.82 -30.89
N CYS A 468 18.62 -27.31 -30.33
CA CYS A 468 17.29 -27.24 -30.93
C CYS A 468 16.82 -25.78 -31.11
N SER A 469 16.93 -24.95 -30.07
CA SER A 469 16.61 -23.53 -30.12
C SER A 469 17.48 -22.78 -31.14
N ASN A 470 18.75 -23.16 -31.31
CA ASN A 470 19.60 -22.62 -32.39
C ASN A 470 19.11 -23.01 -33.79
N SER A 471 18.58 -24.23 -33.98
CA SER A 471 17.95 -24.62 -35.25
C SER A 471 16.68 -23.81 -35.52
N ALA A 472 15.87 -23.52 -34.51
CA ALA A 472 14.73 -22.61 -34.63
C ALA A 472 15.18 -21.18 -34.98
N LEU A 473 16.22 -20.66 -34.29
CA LEU A 473 16.82 -19.35 -34.57
C LEU A 473 17.36 -19.24 -36.00
N ALA A 474 17.89 -20.33 -36.57
CA ALA A 474 18.37 -20.35 -37.95
C ALA A 474 17.24 -20.17 -38.99
N LEU A 475 16.00 -20.54 -38.65
CA LEU A 475 14.82 -20.32 -39.50
C LEU A 475 14.30 -18.87 -39.43
N ALA A 476 14.66 -18.14 -38.36
CA ALA A 476 14.15 -16.81 -38.06
C ALA A 476 14.67 -15.76 -39.05
N THR A 477 13.73 -15.05 -39.66
CA THR A 477 13.93 -13.91 -40.58
C THR A 477 13.38 -12.60 -40.04
N GLY A 478 12.68 -12.64 -38.91
CA GLY A 478 12.20 -11.47 -38.19
C GLY A 478 13.32 -10.61 -37.62
N GLU A 479 13.01 -9.33 -37.40
CA GLU A 479 13.91 -8.40 -36.70
C GLU A 479 14.04 -8.74 -35.22
N TRP A 480 13.03 -9.41 -34.67
CA TRP A 480 12.93 -9.80 -33.27
C TRP A 480 12.62 -11.29 -33.15
N CYS A 481 13.17 -11.93 -32.13
CA CYS A 481 12.90 -13.31 -31.76
C CYS A 481 12.21 -13.37 -30.39
N ALA A 482 11.04 -13.99 -30.33
CA ALA A 482 10.31 -14.28 -29.09
C ALA A 482 10.51 -15.76 -28.72
N LEU A 483 10.66 -16.07 -27.44
CA LEU A 483 10.79 -17.46 -26.95
C LEU A 483 9.43 -18.01 -26.49
N LEU A 484 9.13 -19.25 -26.87
CA LEU A 484 7.93 -19.98 -26.43
C LEU A 484 8.30 -21.45 -26.17
N ASP A 485 7.90 -21.96 -25.01
CA ASP A 485 8.04 -23.39 -24.70
C ASP A 485 6.87 -24.20 -25.30
N GLN A 486 7.14 -25.46 -25.63
CA GLN A 486 6.22 -26.35 -26.36
C GLN A 486 4.92 -26.67 -25.61
N ASP A 487 4.84 -26.41 -24.30
CA ASP A 487 3.70 -26.67 -23.43
C ASP A 487 3.00 -25.40 -22.91
N ASP A 488 3.52 -24.22 -23.24
CA ASP A 488 3.05 -22.93 -22.75
C ASP A 488 2.21 -22.15 -23.77
N ALA A 489 1.64 -21.00 -23.37
CA ALA A 489 0.83 -20.18 -24.26
C ALA A 489 1.12 -18.69 -24.10
N PHE A 490 1.05 -17.96 -25.21
CA PHE A 490 0.99 -16.49 -25.17
C PHE A 490 -0.43 -16.02 -24.87
N ALA A 491 -0.54 -14.88 -24.19
CA ALA A 491 -1.78 -14.12 -24.16
C ALA A 491 -2.11 -13.64 -25.58
N GLU A 492 -3.39 -13.56 -25.95
CA GLU A 492 -3.86 -13.18 -27.30
C GLU A 492 -3.37 -11.81 -27.83
N ASN A 493 -2.95 -10.95 -26.92
CA ASN A 493 -2.48 -9.58 -27.15
C ASN A 493 -0.94 -9.45 -27.03
N ALA A 494 -0.21 -10.53 -26.74
CA ALA A 494 1.22 -10.52 -26.45
C ALA A 494 2.05 -9.85 -27.55
N LEU A 495 1.96 -10.34 -28.79
CA LEU A 495 2.75 -9.82 -29.90
C LEU A 495 2.33 -8.39 -30.31
N ALA A 496 1.10 -7.99 -30.00
CA ALA A 496 0.64 -6.61 -30.24
C ALA A 496 1.30 -5.62 -29.29
N PHE A 497 1.37 -5.94 -28.00
CA PHE A 497 2.09 -5.10 -27.02
C PHE A 497 3.59 -5.08 -27.29
N VAL A 498 4.19 -6.22 -27.64
CA VAL A 498 5.60 -6.28 -28.05
C VAL A 498 5.86 -5.38 -29.26
N ALA A 499 5.00 -5.43 -30.30
CA ALA A 499 5.15 -4.57 -31.46
C ALA A 499 5.00 -3.07 -31.14
N LEU A 500 4.08 -2.71 -30.23
CA LEU A 500 3.93 -1.34 -29.74
C LEU A 500 5.20 -0.87 -29.02
N GLU A 501 5.77 -1.70 -28.14
CA GLU A 501 6.99 -1.40 -27.38
C GLU A 501 8.19 -1.23 -28.32
N ILE A 502 8.37 -2.12 -29.31
CA ILE A 502 9.43 -2.03 -30.33
C ILE A 502 9.36 -0.70 -31.09
N VAL A 503 8.15 -0.24 -31.45
CA VAL A 503 8.00 1.02 -32.21
C VAL A 503 8.19 2.24 -31.30
N ALA A 504 7.74 2.17 -30.05
CA ALA A 504 7.95 3.24 -29.07
C ALA A 504 9.43 3.40 -28.69
N HIS A 505 10.17 2.28 -28.64
CA HIS A 505 11.56 2.20 -28.21
C HIS A 505 12.41 1.50 -29.27
N SER A 506 12.67 2.20 -30.38
CA SER A 506 13.36 1.62 -31.55
C SER A 506 14.79 1.14 -31.28
N ASP A 507 15.42 1.65 -30.21
CA ASP A 507 16.76 1.29 -29.75
C ASP A 507 16.76 0.17 -28.69
N ALA A 508 15.59 -0.37 -28.32
CA ALA A 508 15.50 -1.53 -27.46
C ALA A 508 16.28 -2.72 -28.06
N GLY A 509 16.88 -3.52 -27.17
CA GLY A 509 17.58 -4.76 -27.53
C GLY A 509 16.93 -6.02 -26.95
N LEU A 510 16.22 -5.86 -25.83
CA LEU A 510 15.54 -6.93 -25.10
C LEU A 510 14.24 -6.38 -24.50
N ILE A 511 13.15 -7.12 -24.67
CA ILE A 511 11.84 -6.85 -24.09
C ILE A 511 11.40 -8.09 -23.30
N TYR A 512 10.86 -7.91 -22.10
CA TYR A 512 10.22 -8.99 -21.32
C TYR A 512 8.88 -8.53 -20.74
N SER A 513 8.05 -9.48 -20.31
CA SER A 513 6.72 -9.20 -19.75
C SER A 513 6.47 -9.92 -18.43
N ASP A 514 5.41 -9.51 -17.73
CA ASP A 514 4.83 -10.29 -16.64
C ASP A 514 4.27 -11.63 -17.16
N GLU A 515 4.11 -12.58 -16.24
CA GLU A 515 3.59 -13.92 -16.52
C GLU A 515 2.69 -14.41 -15.39
N ASP A 516 1.88 -15.43 -15.66
CA ASP A 516 1.18 -16.19 -14.63
C ASP A 516 1.17 -17.68 -14.97
N LYS A 517 0.48 -18.46 -14.13
CA LYS A 517 0.28 -19.89 -14.37
C LYS A 517 -1.11 -20.17 -14.90
N ILE A 518 -1.21 -21.10 -15.84
CA ILE A 518 -2.48 -21.59 -16.38
C ILE A 518 -2.60 -23.11 -16.18
N ASP A 519 -3.77 -23.57 -15.75
CA ASP A 519 -4.03 -25.01 -15.65
C ASP A 519 -4.63 -25.59 -16.95
N HIS A 520 -4.96 -26.87 -16.93
CA HIS A 520 -5.55 -27.59 -18.07
C HIS A 520 -7.02 -27.18 -18.36
N HIS A 521 -7.68 -26.47 -17.43
CA HIS A 521 -9.02 -25.90 -17.62
C HIS A 521 -8.97 -24.44 -18.11
N GLY A 522 -7.78 -23.86 -18.21
CA GLY A 522 -7.60 -22.45 -18.58
C GLY A 522 -7.72 -21.49 -17.40
N ALA A 523 -7.82 -21.99 -16.15
CA ALA A 523 -7.85 -21.14 -14.97
C ALA A 523 -6.44 -20.59 -14.68
N ARG A 524 -6.38 -19.29 -14.40
CA ARG A 524 -5.14 -18.54 -14.24
C ARG A 524 -4.85 -18.25 -12.77
N SER A 525 -3.59 -18.39 -12.35
CA SER A 525 -3.17 -18.26 -10.95
C SER A 525 -1.72 -17.79 -10.82
N ASN A 526 -1.30 -17.41 -9.60
CA ASN A 526 0.09 -17.07 -9.26
C ASN A 526 0.75 -16.02 -10.19
N PRO A 527 0.19 -14.80 -10.31
CA PRO A 527 0.78 -13.77 -11.14
C PRO A 527 2.17 -13.35 -10.65
N PHE A 528 3.13 -13.37 -11.56
CA PHE A 528 4.44 -12.78 -11.37
C PHE A 528 4.52 -11.41 -12.05
N PHE A 529 4.13 -10.38 -11.29
CA PHE A 529 4.35 -8.97 -11.64
C PHE A 529 5.80 -8.60 -11.36
N LYS A 530 6.59 -8.57 -12.43
CA LYS A 530 8.02 -8.35 -12.44
C LYS A 530 8.32 -6.86 -12.23
N THR A 531 9.55 -6.62 -11.82
CA THR A 531 10.15 -5.29 -11.75
C THR A 531 10.56 -4.85 -13.16
N ASP A 532 10.72 -3.55 -13.40
CA ASP A 532 11.57 -3.08 -14.50
C ASP A 532 13.01 -3.53 -14.27
N TRP A 533 13.90 -3.27 -15.24
CA TRP A 533 15.26 -3.81 -15.23
C TRP A 533 15.99 -3.59 -13.90
N ASN A 534 16.23 -4.68 -13.19
CA ASN A 534 16.86 -4.76 -11.88
C ASN A 534 18.07 -5.69 -11.99
N SER A 535 19.24 -5.09 -12.20
CA SER A 535 20.48 -5.80 -12.50
C SER A 535 20.91 -6.70 -11.34
N GLN A 536 20.68 -6.25 -10.09
CA GLN A 536 21.07 -7.01 -8.91
C GLN A 536 20.14 -8.19 -8.65
N LEU A 537 18.83 -7.99 -8.75
CA LEU A 537 17.86 -9.09 -8.62
C LEU A 537 18.08 -10.14 -9.71
N PHE A 538 18.46 -9.68 -10.92
CA PHE A 538 18.70 -10.56 -12.06
C PHE A 538 19.90 -11.49 -11.85
N LEU A 539 20.86 -11.17 -10.97
CA LEU A 539 21.94 -12.09 -10.60
C LEU A 539 21.52 -13.11 -9.53
N GLY A 540 20.43 -12.83 -8.80
CA GLY A 540 19.87 -13.72 -7.78
C GLY A 540 18.84 -14.70 -8.32
N GLN A 541 18.07 -14.28 -9.34
CA GLN A 541 17.08 -15.10 -10.04
C GLN A 541 16.84 -14.61 -11.47
N ASN A 542 16.55 -15.54 -12.37
CA ASN A 542 16.15 -15.21 -13.73
C ASN A 542 14.65 -14.89 -13.82
N TYR A 543 14.30 -13.62 -13.74
CA TYR A 543 12.91 -13.16 -13.92
C TYR A 543 12.61 -12.72 -15.37
N ILE A 544 13.61 -12.63 -16.25
CA ILE A 544 13.40 -12.31 -17.68
C ILE A 544 12.86 -13.53 -18.45
N ASN A 545 13.08 -14.73 -17.91
CA ASN A 545 12.44 -15.93 -18.42
C ASN A 545 10.94 -15.68 -18.62
N HIS A 546 10.50 -16.05 -19.82
CA HIS A 546 9.17 -15.82 -20.39
C HIS A 546 8.65 -14.37 -20.30
N LEU A 547 7.73 -13.97 -21.17
CA LEU A 547 8.01 -13.90 -22.60
C LEU A 547 9.27 -13.05 -22.83
N GLY A 548 10.42 -13.67 -23.16
CA GLY A 548 11.64 -12.96 -23.53
C GLY A 548 11.67 -12.69 -25.04
N VAL A 549 11.82 -11.43 -25.45
CA VAL A 549 11.89 -11.00 -26.86
C VAL A 549 13.17 -10.25 -27.12
N TYR A 550 14.00 -10.77 -28.01
CA TYR A 550 15.36 -10.30 -28.26
C TYR A 550 15.50 -9.79 -29.68
N ARG A 551 16.31 -8.74 -29.87
CA ARG A 551 16.67 -8.31 -31.22
C ARG A 551 17.43 -9.46 -31.91
N THR A 552 16.99 -9.89 -33.09
CA THR A 552 17.59 -11.03 -33.79
C THR A 552 19.08 -10.79 -34.11
N SER A 553 19.46 -9.55 -34.39
CA SER A 553 20.87 -9.18 -34.61
C SER A 553 21.72 -9.40 -33.35
N LEU A 554 21.18 -9.08 -32.17
CA LEU A 554 21.85 -9.30 -30.88
C LEU A 554 22.04 -10.79 -30.61
N LEU A 555 21.00 -11.61 -30.83
CA LEU A 555 21.11 -13.07 -30.70
C LEU A 555 22.19 -13.67 -31.61
N ARG A 556 22.30 -13.17 -32.84
CA ARG A 556 23.32 -13.61 -33.79
C ARG A 556 24.72 -13.15 -33.40
N GLU A 557 24.85 -11.93 -32.88
CA GLU A 557 26.12 -11.37 -32.39
C GLU A 557 26.70 -12.19 -31.23
N ILE A 558 25.85 -12.60 -30.28
CA ILE A 558 26.29 -13.42 -29.14
C ILE A 558 26.42 -14.92 -29.47
N GLY A 559 26.12 -15.33 -30.70
CA GLY A 559 26.23 -16.72 -31.17
C GLY A 559 25.08 -17.65 -30.76
N GLY A 560 23.91 -17.11 -30.41
CA GLY A 560 22.73 -17.91 -30.03
C GLY A 560 22.85 -18.59 -28.67
N PHE A 561 22.20 -19.74 -28.51
CA PHE A 561 22.19 -20.55 -27.29
C PHE A 561 23.47 -21.37 -27.15
N ARG A 562 24.09 -21.39 -25.96
CA ARG A 562 25.32 -22.16 -25.71
C ARG A 562 24.98 -23.58 -25.22
N GLU A 563 25.52 -24.59 -25.89
CA GLU A 563 25.50 -25.97 -25.37
C GLU A 563 26.25 -26.05 -24.05
N GLY A 564 25.81 -26.95 -23.16
CA GLY A 564 26.35 -27.11 -21.81
C GLY A 564 25.69 -26.20 -20.78
N TYR A 565 24.62 -25.47 -21.13
CA TYR A 565 23.80 -24.65 -20.23
C TYR A 565 22.36 -25.14 -20.13
N GLU A 566 22.08 -26.37 -20.57
CA GLU A 566 20.75 -26.96 -20.58
C GLU A 566 20.11 -26.86 -19.18
N GLY A 567 18.82 -26.53 -19.14
CA GLY A 567 18.08 -26.21 -17.92
C GLY A 567 18.24 -24.76 -17.44
N SER A 568 19.16 -23.99 -18.01
CA SER A 568 19.34 -22.54 -17.76
C SER A 568 19.86 -21.79 -18.99
N GLN A 569 19.60 -22.34 -20.18
CA GLN A 569 20.06 -21.79 -21.46
C GLN A 569 19.51 -20.39 -21.70
N ASP A 570 18.28 -20.11 -21.28
CA ASP A 570 17.64 -18.80 -21.43
C ASP A 570 18.27 -17.76 -20.49
N TYR A 571 18.72 -18.19 -19.32
CA TYR A 571 19.43 -17.31 -18.39
C TYR A 571 20.82 -16.94 -18.93
N ASP A 572 21.55 -17.91 -19.46
CA ASP A 572 22.81 -17.69 -20.14
C ASP A 572 22.67 -16.74 -21.34
N LEU A 573 21.62 -16.93 -22.15
CA LEU A 573 21.30 -16.07 -23.27
C LEU A 573 21.02 -14.64 -22.82
N ALA A 574 20.13 -14.47 -21.85
CA ALA A 574 19.75 -13.18 -21.32
C ALA A 574 20.94 -12.44 -20.68
N LEU A 575 21.77 -13.13 -19.89
CA LEU A 575 23.00 -12.55 -19.31
C LEU A 575 23.94 -12.00 -20.41
N ARG A 576 24.18 -12.76 -21.48
CA ARG A 576 25.01 -12.31 -22.60
C ARG A 576 24.39 -11.16 -23.39
N CYS A 577 23.06 -11.12 -23.52
CA CYS A 577 22.36 -10.00 -24.14
C CYS A 577 22.51 -8.71 -23.31
N VAL A 578 22.22 -8.75 -22.01
CA VAL A 578 22.26 -7.55 -21.16
C VAL A 578 23.68 -7.01 -20.96
N GLU A 579 24.72 -7.83 -21.14
CA GLU A 579 26.13 -7.39 -21.17
C GLU A 579 26.42 -6.40 -22.31
N LEU A 580 25.66 -6.45 -23.40
CA LEU A 580 25.81 -5.58 -24.59
C LEU A 580 24.78 -4.45 -24.63
N LEU A 581 23.89 -4.36 -23.65
CA LEU A 581 22.81 -3.39 -23.61
C LEU A 581 22.99 -2.40 -22.47
N ARG A 582 22.59 -1.15 -22.71
CA ARG A 582 22.36 -0.20 -21.62
C ARG A 582 21.05 -0.56 -20.89
N ALA A 583 20.93 -0.11 -19.65
CA ALA A 583 19.74 -0.36 -18.82
C ALA A 583 18.43 0.09 -19.49
N ASP A 584 18.42 1.22 -20.20
CA ASP A 584 17.25 1.77 -20.91
C ASP A 584 16.83 0.95 -22.14
N GLN A 585 17.71 0.10 -22.66
CA GLN A 585 17.44 -0.77 -23.81
C GLN A 585 16.86 -2.14 -23.42
N VAL A 586 16.78 -2.43 -22.11
CA VAL A 586 16.11 -3.59 -21.54
C VAL A 586 14.73 -3.14 -21.06
N ARG A 587 13.69 -3.53 -21.79
CA ARG A 587 12.34 -3.00 -21.63
C ARG A 587 11.43 -4.03 -20.97
N HIS A 588 10.58 -3.55 -20.08
CA HIS A 588 9.58 -4.35 -19.41
C HIS A 588 8.18 -3.90 -19.83
N ILE A 589 7.31 -4.86 -20.18
CA ILE A 589 5.89 -4.63 -20.40
C ILE A 589 5.14 -5.19 -19.18
N PRO A 590 4.58 -4.33 -18.30
CA PRO A 590 3.92 -4.76 -17.05
C PRO A 590 2.51 -5.28 -17.32
N ARG A 591 2.41 -6.32 -18.15
CA ARG A 591 1.21 -7.05 -18.56
C ARG A 591 1.51 -8.54 -18.57
N ILE A 592 0.49 -9.33 -18.23
CA ILE A 592 0.59 -10.78 -18.29
C ILE A 592 0.46 -11.22 -19.74
N LEU A 593 1.60 -11.38 -20.42
CA LEU A 593 1.63 -11.75 -21.84
C LEU A 593 2.04 -13.20 -22.09
N TYR A 594 2.36 -13.93 -21.02
CA TYR A 594 2.77 -15.33 -21.05
C TYR A 594 2.05 -16.13 -19.96
N HIS A 595 1.59 -17.33 -20.33
CA HIS A 595 0.89 -18.26 -19.45
C HIS A 595 1.71 -19.54 -19.34
N TRP A 596 2.35 -19.72 -18.19
CA TRP A 596 3.14 -20.91 -17.87
C TRP A 596 2.23 -22.05 -17.44
N ARG A 597 2.24 -23.17 -18.18
CA ARG A 597 1.30 -24.25 -17.94
C ARG A 597 1.73 -25.15 -16.79
N MET A 598 0.80 -25.39 -15.87
CA MET A 598 0.98 -26.37 -14.80
C MET A 598 0.65 -27.78 -15.32
N ALA A 599 1.55 -28.44 -16.04
CA ALA A 599 1.35 -29.84 -16.43
C ALA A 599 1.93 -30.83 -15.38
N GLU A 600 1.20 -31.91 -15.09
CA GLU A 600 1.75 -33.07 -14.36
C GLU A 600 2.89 -33.67 -15.18
N GLY A 601 4.13 -33.54 -14.68
CA GLY A 601 5.34 -33.94 -15.41
C GLY A 601 6.03 -32.84 -16.22
N SER A 602 5.55 -31.58 -16.19
CA SER A 602 6.37 -30.43 -16.61
C SER A 602 7.45 -30.16 -15.56
N LEU A 603 8.53 -29.46 -15.92
CA LEU A 603 9.62 -29.07 -15.00
C LEU A 603 9.09 -28.37 -13.72
N ALA A 604 7.89 -27.78 -13.77
CA ALA A 604 7.19 -27.20 -12.64
C ALA A 604 6.69 -28.21 -11.58
N ALA A 605 6.52 -29.50 -11.95
CA ALA A 605 5.94 -30.55 -11.12
C ALA A 605 6.90 -31.73 -10.84
N ILE A 606 8.12 -31.71 -11.38
CA ILE A 606 9.11 -32.78 -11.17
C ILE A 606 10.05 -32.39 -10.00
N PRO A 607 10.01 -33.09 -8.85
CA PRO A 607 10.93 -32.85 -7.71
C PRO A 607 12.41 -33.02 -8.07
N ASP A 608 12.67 -33.68 -9.19
CA ASP A 608 13.96 -34.09 -9.74
C ASP A 608 14.37 -33.29 -11.00
N ALA A 609 13.86 -32.07 -11.20
CA ALA A 609 14.49 -31.06 -12.05
C ALA A 609 15.85 -30.69 -11.42
N LYS A 610 16.81 -31.56 -11.71
CA LYS A 610 18.07 -31.88 -11.02
C LYS A 610 18.95 -30.67 -10.68
N PRO A 611 19.84 -30.80 -9.68
CA PRO A 611 20.91 -29.86 -9.34
C PRO A 611 21.68 -29.25 -10.52
N TYR A 612 21.77 -29.94 -11.67
CA TYR A 612 22.51 -29.47 -12.84
C TYR A 612 22.02 -28.14 -13.39
N ALA A 613 20.70 -27.86 -13.41
CA ALA A 613 20.17 -26.59 -13.94
C ALA A 613 20.64 -25.42 -13.07
N LYS A 614 20.63 -25.58 -11.75
CA LYS A 614 21.09 -24.57 -10.79
C LYS A 614 22.59 -24.34 -10.91
N GLU A 615 23.37 -25.41 -11.13
CA GLU A 615 24.81 -25.29 -11.40
C GLU A 615 25.08 -24.65 -12.77
N ALA A 616 24.25 -24.90 -13.77
CA ALA A 616 24.33 -24.22 -15.07
C ALA A 616 24.03 -22.72 -14.93
N ALA A 617 23.01 -22.33 -14.17
CA ALA A 617 22.71 -20.94 -13.85
C ALA A 617 23.88 -20.25 -13.11
N ARG A 618 24.43 -20.87 -12.06
CA ARG A 618 25.60 -20.32 -11.35
C ARG A 618 26.82 -20.17 -12.25
N ARG A 619 27.06 -21.15 -13.12
CA ARG A 619 28.12 -21.08 -14.13
C ARG A 619 27.86 -19.95 -15.13
N ALA A 620 26.62 -19.74 -15.57
CA ALA A 620 26.26 -18.66 -16.50
C ALA A 620 26.51 -17.28 -15.88
N ILE A 621 26.12 -17.09 -14.61
CA ILE A 621 26.40 -15.87 -13.85
C ILE A 621 27.91 -15.67 -13.68
N ALA A 622 28.65 -16.71 -13.30
CA ALA A 622 30.10 -16.63 -13.12
C ALA A 622 30.83 -16.29 -14.44
N ASP A 623 30.41 -16.90 -15.54
CA ASP A 623 30.89 -16.60 -16.89
C ASP A 623 30.60 -15.14 -17.28
N SER A 624 29.39 -14.64 -16.96
CA SER A 624 29.01 -13.24 -17.19
C SER A 624 29.89 -12.25 -16.43
N LEU A 625 30.10 -12.50 -15.13
CA LEU A 625 30.97 -11.67 -14.30
C LEU A 625 32.40 -11.69 -14.82
N LYS A 626 32.91 -12.87 -15.21
CA LYS A 626 34.24 -13.03 -15.81
C LYS A 626 34.39 -12.24 -17.11
N ARG A 627 33.41 -12.27 -18.01
CA ARG A 627 33.45 -11.48 -19.27
C ARG A 627 33.45 -9.97 -19.02
N ARG A 628 32.75 -9.52 -17.99
CA ARG A 628 32.74 -8.11 -17.56
C ARG A 628 33.98 -7.70 -16.76
N GLY A 629 34.91 -8.62 -16.49
CA GLY A 629 36.09 -8.34 -15.66
C GLY A 629 35.79 -8.14 -14.17
N VAL A 630 34.61 -8.56 -13.71
CA VAL A 630 34.17 -8.43 -12.32
C VAL A 630 34.69 -9.63 -11.53
N LYS A 631 35.51 -9.35 -10.50
CA LYS A 631 36.00 -10.40 -9.60
C LYS A 631 34.97 -10.67 -8.50
N ALA A 632 34.31 -11.82 -8.59
CA ALA A 632 33.31 -12.25 -7.63
C ALA A 632 33.16 -13.77 -7.64
N GLN A 633 32.60 -14.30 -6.55
CA GLN A 633 32.22 -15.71 -6.43
C GLN A 633 30.69 -15.83 -6.49
N VAL A 634 30.19 -16.81 -7.25
CA VAL A 634 28.76 -17.14 -7.28
C VAL A 634 28.51 -18.37 -6.41
N VAL A 635 27.63 -18.25 -5.43
CA VAL A 635 27.29 -19.30 -4.46
C VAL A 635 25.77 -19.48 -4.38
N PRO A 636 25.27 -20.59 -3.80
CA PRO A 636 23.86 -20.68 -3.45
C PRO A 636 23.43 -19.57 -2.49
N CYS A 637 22.23 -19.03 -2.66
CA CYS A 637 21.66 -18.11 -1.67
C CYS A 637 21.47 -18.87 -0.33
N PRO A 638 21.90 -18.29 0.82
CA PRO A 638 21.81 -18.98 2.11
C PRO A 638 20.39 -19.37 2.54
N GLU A 639 19.41 -18.49 2.30
CA GLU A 639 18.01 -18.69 2.70
C GLU A 639 17.23 -19.50 1.66
N ASN A 640 17.72 -19.58 0.41
CA ASN A 640 17.15 -20.37 -0.65
C ASN A 640 18.22 -20.95 -1.58
N PRO A 641 18.64 -22.22 -1.39
CA PRO A 641 19.65 -22.85 -2.24
C PRO A 641 19.27 -22.99 -3.72
N GLN A 642 18.01 -22.72 -4.09
CA GLN A 642 17.56 -22.67 -5.49
C GLN A 642 18.01 -21.38 -6.18
N SER A 643 18.14 -20.28 -5.43
CA SER A 643 18.57 -18.99 -5.92
C SER A 643 20.09 -18.82 -5.79
N HIS A 644 20.58 -17.66 -6.22
CA HIS A 644 22.01 -17.37 -6.32
C HIS A 644 22.39 -16.14 -5.51
N ARG A 645 23.63 -16.12 -5.02
CA ARG A 645 24.27 -14.98 -4.38
C ARG A 645 25.60 -14.72 -5.06
N VAL A 646 25.90 -13.45 -5.31
CA VAL A 646 27.20 -13.00 -5.80
C VAL A 646 27.94 -12.35 -4.64
N ILE A 647 29.14 -12.85 -4.35
CA ILE A 647 30.06 -12.31 -3.33
C ILE A 647 31.18 -11.60 -4.07
N TYR A 648 31.20 -10.27 -4.02
CA TYR A 648 32.21 -9.45 -4.69
C TYR A 648 33.54 -9.47 -3.92
N GLU A 649 34.65 -9.43 -4.66
CA GLU A 649 35.98 -9.33 -4.06
C GLU A 649 36.17 -7.95 -3.38
N MET A 650 36.71 -7.96 -2.17
CA MET A 650 37.02 -6.73 -1.43
C MET A 650 38.18 -5.98 -2.12
N PRO A 651 38.12 -4.65 -2.29
CA PRO A 651 39.27 -3.89 -2.77
C PRO A 651 40.51 -4.10 -1.88
N ASP A 652 41.69 -4.11 -2.50
CA ASP A 652 42.98 -4.17 -1.81
C ASP A 652 43.84 -2.94 -2.21
N PRO A 653 44.19 -2.03 -1.27
CA PRO A 653 43.85 -2.06 0.15
C PRO A 653 42.37 -1.80 0.41
N ALA A 654 41.82 -2.43 1.46
CA ALA A 654 40.45 -2.21 1.87
C ALA A 654 40.21 -0.72 2.24
N PRO A 655 39.10 -0.10 1.81
CA PRO A 655 38.85 1.32 2.07
C PRO A 655 38.60 1.62 3.56
N LEU A 656 39.00 2.81 4.02
CA LEU A 656 38.59 3.28 5.35
C LEU A 656 37.10 3.66 5.30
N VAL A 657 36.32 3.16 6.27
CA VAL A 657 34.91 3.52 6.47
C VAL A 657 34.78 4.47 7.66
N SER A 658 34.11 5.60 7.47
CA SER A 658 33.74 6.52 8.55
C SER A 658 32.29 6.28 8.95
N ILE A 659 32.08 5.70 10.13
CA ILE A 659 30.74 5.47 10.68
C ILE A 659 30.30 6.74 11.42
N ILE A 660 29.23 7.38 10.94
CA ILE A 660 28.72 8.66 11.43
C ILE A 660 27.43 8.41 12.20
N ILE A 661 27.43 8.75 13.49
CA ILE A 661 26.34 8.46 14.42
C ILE A 661 25.87 9.76 15.11
N PRO A 662 24.75 10.36 14.68
CA PRO A 662 24.09 11.42 15.43
C PRO A 662 23.44 10.87 16.70
N THR A 663 23.56 11.58 17.82
CA THR A 663 22.99 11.15 19.10
C THR A 663 22.58 12.33 19.97
N ARG A 664 21.63 12.12 20.89
CA ARG A 664 21.28 13.08 21.96
C ARG A 664 20.64 12.36 23.16
N ASP A 665 21.22 12.52 24.35
CA ASP A 665 20.65 12.07 25.63
C ASP A 665 20.18 10.59 25.65
N ASN A 666 20.88 9.70 24.93
CA ASN A 666 20.45 8.32 24.71
C ASN A 666 21.57 7.28 24.95
N VAL A 667 22.29 7.45 26.07
CA VAL A 667 23.47 6.64 26.42
C VAL A 667 23.25 5.14 26.31
N ALA A 668 22.07 4.63 26.70
CA ALA A 668 21.80 3.19 26.70
C ALA A 668 21.75 2.58 25.29
N LEU A 669 21.20 3.31 24.31
CA LEU A 669 21.19 2.85 22.92
C LEU A 669 22.57 3.05 22.28
N LEU A 670 23.19 4.22 22.49
CA LEU A 670 24.51 4.52 21.94
C LEU A 670 25.58 3.54 22.43
N GLU A 671 25.60 3.21 23.73
CA GLU A 671 26.55 2.23 24.28
C GLU A 671 26.40 0.87 23.61
N ARG A 672 25.18 0.41 23.39
CA ARG A 672 24.89 -0.85 22.70
C ARG A 672 25.32 -0.80 21.23
N CYS A 673 25.03 0.29 20.54
CA CYS A 673 25.45 0.51 19.16
C CYS A 673 26.97 0.41 19.04
N ILE A 674 27.73 1.21 19.81
CA ILE A 674 29.20 1.21 19.80
C ILE A 674 29.77 -0.16 20.19
N LYS A 675 29.21 -0.80 21.23
CA LYS A 675 29.63 -2.14 21.63
C LYS A 675 29.41 -3.15 20.50
N SER A 676 28.26 -3.14 19.84
CA SER A 676 27.97 -4.05 18.73
C SER A 676 28.91 -3.83 17.54
N ILE A 677 29.24 -2.57 17.21
CA ILE A 677 30.21 -2.26 16.14
C ILE A 677 31.57 -2.86 16.49
N ARG A 678 32.04 -2.72 17.74
CA ARG A 678 33.36 -3.22 18.15
C ARG A 678 33.43 -4.75 18.28
N GLU A 679 32.38 -5.39 18.76
CA GLU A 679 32.38 -6.82 19.09
C GLU A 679 31.83 -7.71 17.96
N GLN A 680 30.99 -7.17 17.09
CA GLN A 680 30.25 -7.90 16.04
C GLN A 680 30.53 -7.34 14.63
N THR A 681 31.68 -6.73 14.39
CA THR A 681 32.11 -6.31 13.04
C THR A 681 33.48 -6.88 12.72
N ASP A 682 33.61 -7.63 11.63
CA ASP A 682 34.88 -8.23 11.20
C ASP A 682 35.69 -7.34 10.23
N TYR A 683 35.18 -6.15 9.91
CA TYR A 683 35.83 -5.15 9.08
C TYR A 683 36.64 -4.16 9.94
N LEU A 684 37.97 -4.22 9.84
CA LEU A 684 38.86 -3.53 10.78
C LEU A 684 39.16 -2.07 10.44
N ARG A 685 39.00 -1.65 9.18
CA ARG A 685 39.36 -0.31 8.71
C ARG A 685 38.21 0.67 8.92
N VAL A 686 37.92 0.97 10.18
CA VAL A 686 36.83 1.86 10.58
C VAL A 686 37.35 3.03 11.42
N GLU A 687 36.70 4.18 11.27
CA GLU A 687 36.68 5.24 12.27
C GLU A 687 35.23 5.54 12.66
N ILE A 688 34.99 5.92 13.91
CA ILE A 688 33.67 6.28 14.40
C ILE A 688 33.64 7.77 14.72
N ILE A 689 32.65 8.48 14.17
CA ILE A 689 32.41 9.90 14.39
C ILE A 689 31.02 10.03 14.99
N ILE A 690 30.96 10.47 16.25
CA ILE A 690 29.71 10.70 16.96
C ILE A 690 29.39 12.20 16.88
N VAL A 691 28.19 12.53 16.44
CA VAL A 691 27.70 13.91 16.38
C VAL A 691 26.70 14.11 17.51
N ASP A 692 27.18 14.63 18.64
CA ASP A 692 26.37 14.95 19.82
C ASP A 692 25.53 16.20 19.55
N ASN A 693 24.20 16.04 19.46
CA ASN A 693 23.27 17.14 19.25
C ASN A 693 22.90 17.85 20.56
N GLY A 694 23.93 18.24 21.32
CA GLY A 694 23.80 19.03 22.53
C GLY A 694 23.20 18.24 23.70
N SER A 695 23.73 17.04 23.95
CA SER A 695 23.35 16.25 25.14
C SER A 695 23.58 17.06 26.43
N THR A 696 22.67 16.86 27.36
CA THR A 696 22.63 17.49 28.69
C THR A 696 22.63 16.45 29.81
N ASP A 697 22.26 15.21 29.51
CA ASP A 697 22.34 14.09 30.45
C ASP A 697 23.81 13.80 30.81
N THR A 698 24.09 13.82 32.12
CA THR A 698 25.44 13.63 32.66
C THR A 698 26.04 12.28 32.26
N LYS A 699 25.23 11.21 32.23
CA LYS A 699 25.73 9.87 31.86
C LYS A 699 26.13 9.83 30.39
N THR A 700 25.33 10.41 29.51
CA THR A 700 25.64 10.54 28.08
C THR A 700 26.94 11.33 27.88
N LEU A 701 27.09 12.48 28.54
CA LEU A 701 28.31 13.29 28.45
C LEU A 701 29.55 12.57 28.99
N GLU A 702 29.43 11.85 30.10
CA GLU A 702 30.53 11.04 30.64
C GLU A 702 30.94 9.92 29.68
N PHE A 703 29.96 9.21 29.10
CA PHE A 703 30.22 8.16 28.13
C PHE A 703 30.90 8.69 26.87
N LEU A 704 30.43 9.80 26.31
CA LEU A 704 31.07 10.45 25.15
C LEU A 704 32.53 10.83 25.43
N ARG A 705 32.82 11.35 26.64
CA ARG A 705 34.19 11.67 27.07
C ARG A 705 35.07 10.43 27.13
N VAL A 706 34.55 9.33 27.69
CA VAL A 706 35.28 8.04 27.74
C VAL A 706 35.62 7.55 26.33
N LEU A 707 34.67 7.60 25.39
CA LEU A 707 34.91 7.18 24.01
C LEU A 707 36.02 7.99 23.32
N GLU A 708 36.11 9.29 23.61
CA GLU A 708 37.16 10.16 23.06
C GLU A 708 38.51 9.94 23.74
N GLU A 709 38.56 9.83 25.08
CA GLU A 709 39.77 9.55 25.86
C GLU A 709 40.39 8.18 25.49
N GLU A 710 39.56 7.16 25.27
CA GLU A 710 39.98 5.82 24.83
C GLU A 710 40.26 5.72 23.33
N LYS A 711 40.09 6.81 22.56
CA LYS A 711 40.26 6.87 21.10
C LYS A 711 39.38 5.85 20.35
N ILE A 712 38.22 5.52 20.91
CA ILE A 712 37.23 4.64 20.29
C ILE A 712 36.46 5.41 19.21
N ALA A 713 36.06 6.64 19.54
CA ALA A 713 35.30 7.50 18.64
C ALA A 713 35.76 8.95 18.78
N ARG A 714 35.58 9.71 17.71
CA ARG A 714 35.75 11.16 17.71
C ARG A 714 34.38 11.82 17.95
N VAL A 715 34.29 12.75 18.88
CA VAL A 715 33.01 13.38 19.25
C VAL A 715 32.94 14.81 18.71
N LEU A 716 31.89 15.13 17.96
CA LEU A 716 31.59 16.46 17.45
C LEU A 716 30.36 17.01 18.15
N ARG A 717 30.48 18.20 18.76
CA ARG A 717 29.35 18.83 19.45
C ARG A 717 28.61 19.83 18.56
N ASP A 718 27.29 19.70 18.51
CA ASP A 718 26.37 20.59 17.78
C ASP A 718 25.15 20.93 18.66
N ASN A 719 25.13 22.14 19.24
CA ASN A 719 24.06 22.57 20.13
C ASN A 719 22.84 23.16 19.37
N GLY A 720 22.76 23.01 18.05
CA GLY A 720 21.64 23.51 17.26
C GLY A 720 20.36 22.69 17.45
N GLN A 721 19.22 23.18 16.95
CA GLN A 721 17.98 22.38 16.90
C GLN A 721 18.19 21.09 16.12
N PHE A 722 17.48 20.03 16.49
CA PHE A 722 17.65 18.73 15.84
C PHE A 722 17.39 18.81 14.34
N ASN A 723 18.37 18.36 13.55
CA ASN A 723 18.29 18.23 12.10
C ASN A 723 19.23 17.09 11.70
N PHE A 724 18.67 15.93 11.36
CA PHE A 724 19.42 14.72 11.01
C PHE A 724 20.38 15.00 9.85
N SER A 725 19.88 15.62 8.79
CA SER A 725 20.65 15.95 7.59
C SER A 725 21.87 16.81 7.91
N ARG A 726 21.71 17.87 8.72
CA ARG A 726 22.80 18.73 9.18
C ARG A 726 23.84 17.97 9.99
N LEU A 727 23.38 17.17 10.96
CA LEU A 727 24.28 16.40 11.84
C LEU A 727 25.08 15.38 11.03
N SER A 728 24.42 14.67 10.11
CA SER A 728 25.05 13.72 9.19
C SER A 728 26.03 14.41 8.23
N ASN A 729 25.66 15.55 7.64
CA ASN A 729 26.54 16.37 6.80
C ASN A 729 27.79 16.84 7.54
N ARG A 730 27.63 17.26 8.80
CA ARG A 730 28.75 17.68 9.66
C ARG A 730 29.70 16.53 9.94
N GLY A 731 29.18 15.36 10.31
CA GLY A 731 30.00 14.16 10.48
C GLY A 731 30.74 13.77 9.20
N ALA A 732 30.07 13.85 8.06
CA ALA A 732 30.65 13.57 6.74
C ALA A 732 31.75 14.56 6.34
N GLY A 733 31.62 15.84 6.72
CA GLY A 733 32.65 16.85 6.49
C GLY A 733 33.95 16.54 7.22
N GLU A 734 33.85 15.96 8.41
CA GLU A 734 34.98 15.61 9.27
C GLU A 734 35.54 14.20 9.05
N ALA A 735 34.84 13.37 8.27
CA ALA A 735 35.22 12.02 7.92
C ALA A 735 36.48 11.97 7.05
N THR A 736 37.39 11.03 7.34
CA THR A 736 38.62 10.78 6.58
C THR A 736 38.52 9.54 5.70
N GLY A 737 37.51 8.70 5.91
CA GLY A 737 37.21 7.52 5.12
C GLY A 737 36.76 7.83 3.70
N ALA A 738 37.08 6.91 2.78
CA ALA A 738 36.61 6.97 1.40
C ALA A 738 35.12 6.56 1.29
N ILE A 739 34.63 5.82 2.29
CA ILE A 739 33.24 5.38 2.41
C ILE A 739 32.67 5.99 3.68
N LEU A 740 31.48 6.58 3.57
CA LEU A 740 30.68 7.05 4.68
C LEU A 740 29.62 5.99 5.01
N ALA A 741 29.45 5.68 6.28
CA ALA A 741 28.38 4.85 6.80
C ALA A 741 27.52 5.69 7.74
N PHE A 742 26.35 6.11 7.28
CA PHE A 742 25.36 6.79 8.12
C PHE A 742 24.61 5.74 8.93
N MET A 743 24.58 5.91 10.25
CA MET A 743 24.01 4.93 11.16
C MET A 743 23.33 5.63 12.35
N ASN A 744 22.10 5.22 12.69
CA ASN A 744 21.45 5.73 13.89
C ASN A 744 22.08 5.16 15.17
N ASP A 745 21.94 5.87 16.29
CA ASP A 745 22.47 5.46 17.60
C ASP A 745 21.72 4.27 18.23
N ASP A 746 20.61 3.84 17.65
CA ASP A 746 19.76 2.73 18.06
C ASP A 746 19.80 1.52 17.11
N VAL A 747 20.85 1.44 16.28
CA VAL A 747 21.16 0.29 15.43
C VAL A 747 22.26 -0.55 16.06
N GLU A 748 22.10 -1.87 15.99
CA GLU A 748 23.04 -2.86 16.51
C GLU A 748 23.40 -3.85 15.38
N ALA A 749 24.68 -4.17 15.24
CA ALA A 749 25.12 -5.22 14.33
C ALA A 749 24.60 -6.59 14.78
N ASP A 750 23.92 -7.32 13.90
CA ASP A 750 23.37 -8.67 14.17
C ASP A 750 24.30 -9.78 13.64
N GLU A 751 25.13 -9.47 12.63
CA GLU A 751 26.01 -10.42 11.97
C GLU A 751 27.43 -9.86 11.77
N ARG A 752 28.46 -10.66 12.03
CA ARG A 752 29.87 -10.22 11.97
C ARG A 752 30.31 -9.60 10.63
N GLY A 753 29.82 -10.16 9.52
CA GLY A 753 30.22 -9.77 8.17
C GLY A 753 29.41 -8.62 7.56
N TRP A 754 28.51 -7.98 8.30
CA TRP A 754 27.57 -6.99 7.78
C TRP A 754 28.27 -5.86 7.01
N LEU A 755 29.30 -5.26 7.62
CA LEU A 755 30.00 -4.12 7.04
C LEU A 755 30.85 -4.55 5.84
N LYS A 756 31.48 -5.73 5.91
CA LYS A 756 32.25 -6.29 4.81
C LYS A 756 31.39 -6.53 3.57
N GLU A 757 30.19 -7.08 3.76
CA GLU A 757 29.21 -7.25 2.69
C GLU A 757 28.87 -5.89 2.06
N MET A 758 28.42 -4.92 2.86
CA MET A 758 28.00 -3.62 2.33
C MET A 758 29.15 -2.84 1.66
N VAL A 759 30.36 -2.92 2.20
CA VAL A 759 31.56 -2.29 1.61
C VAL A 759 31.89 -2.90 0.25
N SER A 760 31.81 -4.24 0.11
CA SER A 760 32.08 -4.91 -1.17
C SER A 760 31.13 -4.45 -2.28
N GLN A 761 29.89 -4.07 -1.91
CA GLN A 761 28.89 -3.55 -2.84
C GLN A 761 29.15 -2.07 -3.16
N VAL A 762 29.33 -1.21 -2.15
CA VAL A 762 29.45 0.25 -2.35
C VAL A 762 30.78 0.63 -3.01
N ALA A 763 31.78 -0.25 -2.99
CA ALA A 763 33.03 -0.05 -3.70
C ALA A 763 32.88 -0.13 -5.24
N ARG A 764 31.80 -0.73 -5.75
CA ARG A 764 31.52 -0.87 -7.18
C ARG A 764 31.16 0.49 -7.79
N GLN A 765 31.68 0.80 -8.97
CA GLN A 765 31.55 2.12 -9.60
C GLN A 765 30.09 2.53 -9.82
N GLU A 766 29.26 1.58 -10.22
CA GLU A 766 27.83 1.76 -10.49
C GLU A 766 26.99 1.96 -9.23
N ALA A 767 27.44 1.52 -8.05
CA ALA A 767 26.69 1.66 -6.80
C ALA A 767 26.76 3.10 -6.28
N GLY A 768 25.61 3.72 -6.00
CA GLY A 768 25.49 5.04 -5.38
C GLY A 768 25.33 4.96 -3.87
N ALA A 769 24.42 4.10 -3.40
CA ALA A 769 24.21 3.84 -1.98
C ALA A 769 23.88 2.36 -1.74
N VAL A 770 24.24 1.87 -0.54
CA VAL A 770 24.01 0.49 -0.13
C VAL A 770 23.32 0.45 1.24
N GLY A 771 22.21 -0.28 1.33
CA GLY A 771 21.47 -0.51 2.58
C GLY A 771 21.47 -1.98 3.00
N GLY A 772 21.50 -2.21 4.30
CA GLY A 772 21.37 -3.54 4.91
C GLY A 772 19.92 -3.92 5.23
N ARG A 773 19.71 -5.17 5.66
CA ARG A 773 18.42 -5.65 6.17
C ARG A 773 18.29 -5.30 7.65
N LEU A 774 17.29 -4.48 7.98
CA LEU A 774 17.04 -4.05 9.36
C LEU A 774 15.86 -4.82 9.96
N TRP A 775 16.08 -5.40 11.14
CA TRP A 775 15.08 -6.13 11.90
C TRP A 775 14.61 -5.33 13.11
N TYR A 776 13.33 -5.45 13.42
CA TYR A 776 12.86 -5.15 14.77
C TYR A 776 13.38 -6.20 15.77
N PRO A 777 13.50 -5.86 17.06
CA PRO A 777 13.92 -6.81 18.10
C PRO A 777 13.02 -8.04 18.24
N ASN A 778 11.77 -7.97 17.79
CA ASN A 778 10.81 -9.08 17.80
C ASN A 778 11.00 -10.06 16.61
N GLY A 779 12.01 -9.83 15.75
CA GLY A 779 12.30 -10.69 14.61
C GLY A 779 11.42 -10.45 13.39
N THR A 780 10.69 -9.33 13.31
CA THR A 780 10.00 -8.92 12.08
C THR A 780 10.81 -7.90 11.28
N LEU A 781 10.67 -7.94 9.97
CA LEU A 781 11.43 -7.11 9.04
C LEU A 781 10.93 -5.67 9.10
N GLN A 782 11.87 -4.74 9.29
CA GLN A 782 11.58 -3.31 9.31
C GLN A 782 12.00 -2.64 8.00
N HIS A 783 13.19 -2.97 7.48
CA HIS A 783 13.69 -2.42 6.22
C HIS A 783 14.15 -3.52 5.28
N GLY A 784 13.33 -3.77 4.25
CA GLY A 784 13.62 -4.66 3.12
C GLY A 784 13.82 -3.91 1.79
N GLY A 785 14.30 -2.65 1.84
CA GLY A 785 14.22 -1.68 0.75
C GLY A 785 13.07 -0.68 0.93
N VAL A 786 13.09 0.43 0.20
CA VAL A 786 12.05 1.47 0.21
C VAL A 786 11.47 1.67 -1.19
N ILE A 787 10.14 1.72 -1.27
CA ILE A 787 9.32 1.93 -2.46
C ILE A 787 8.87 3.39 -2.48
N VAL A 788 9.11 4.11 -3.57
CA VAL A 788 8.60 5.49 -3.74
C VAL A 788 7.13 5.50 -4.16
N GLY A 789 6.42 6.56 -3.78
CA GLY A 789 4.98 6.73 -3.97
C GLY A 789 4.10 6.04 -2.93
N LEU A 790 4.62 5.02 -2.25
CA LEU A 790 3.90 4.29 -1.22
C LEU A 790 3.54 5.25 -0.06
N GLY A 791 2.26 5.36 0.26
CA GLY A 791 1.78 6.34 1.26
C GLY A 791 1.97 7.81 0.86
N GLY A 792 2.10 8.10 -0.44
CA GLY A 792 2.16 9.47 -0.99
C GLY A 792 3.57 10.06 -1.14
N VAL A 793 4.60 9.47 -0.54
CA VAL A 793 6.01 9.85 -0.77
C VAL A 793 6.89 8.61 -0.88
N ALA A 794 7.03 7.83 0.19
CA ALA A 794 7.80 6.59 0.19
C ALA A 794 7.42 5.72 1.40
N GLY A 795 7.60 4.41 1.27
CA GLY A 795 7.36 3.45 2.35
C GLY A 795 8.23 2.20 2.21
N VAL A 796 8.41 1.47 3.31
CA VAL A 796 9.30 0.31 3.36
C VAL A 796 8.66 -0.94 2.74
N ALA A 797 9.45 -1.70 1.99
CA ALA A 797 9.05 -3.01 1.47
C ALA A 797 9.09 -4.08 2.58
N TYR A 798 8.19 -5.07 2.48
CA TYR A 798 8.11 -6.23 3.38
C TYR A 798 7.93 -5.90 4.87
N TYR A 799 7.29 -4.77 5.18
CA TYR A 799 7.03 -4.37 6.56
C TYR A 799 6.36 -5.47 7.37
N GLY A 800 6.97 -5.84 8.50
CA GLY A 800 6.38 -6.75 9.48
C GLY A 800 6.45 -8.23 9.15
N VAL A 801 7.02 -8.65 8.00
CA VAL A 801 7.17 -10.08 7.70
C VAL A 801 8.19 -10.73 8.66
N PRO A 802 7.96 -11.97 9.12
CA PRO A 802 8.87 -12.62 10.05
C PRO A 802 10.19 -13.04 9.37
N ARG A 803 11.25 -13.24 10.16
CA ARG A 803 12.50 -13.86 9.71
C ARG A 803 12.25 -15.16 8.95
N GLY A 804 12.98 -15.36 7.86
CA GLY A 804 12.83 -16.54 6.99
C GLY A 804 11.59 -16.52 6.11
N HIS A 805 10.83 -15.43 6.04
CA HIS A 805 9.75 -15.30 5.05
C HIS A 805 10.33 -14.93 3.67
N PRO A 806 9.98 -15.63 2.57
CA PRO A 806 10.53 -15.38 1.23
C PRO A 806 10.14 -14.01 0.65
N GLY A 807 9.05 -13.44 1.13
CA GLY A 807 8.43 -12.27 0.53
C GLY A 807 7.86 -12.60 -0.85
N TYR A 808 7.59 -11.56 -1.63
CA TYR A 808 7.06 -11.70 -2.99
C TYR A 808 8.12 -12.31 -3.92
N PHE A 809 7.86 -13.51 -4.46
CA PHE A 809 8.78 -14.24 -5.35
C PHE A 809 10.23 -14.28 -4.83
N ASN A 810 10.41 -14.69 -3.56
CA ASN A 810 11.70 -14.84 -2.88
C ASN A 810 12.56 -13.57 -2.76
N ARG A 811 12.06 -12.41 -3.18
CA ARG A 811 12.81 -11.16 -3.21
C ARG A 811 13.35 -10.75 -1.83
N ALA A 812 12.69 -11.08 -0.72
CA ALA A 812 13.19 -10.74 0.63
C ALA A 812 14.51 -11.47 1.00
N TRP A 813 14.93 -12.47 0.21
CA TRP A 813 16.18 -13.23 0.37
C TRP A 813 17.25 -12.88 -0.66
N LEU A 814 16.92 -12.05 -1.66
CA LEU A 814 17.80 -11.75 -2.79
C LEU A 814 18.27 -10.31 -2.74
N GLN A 815 19.53 -10.10 -3.13
CA GLN A 815 20.06 -8.76 -3.37
C GLN A 815 19.33 -8.11 -4.55
N GLN A 816 18.99 -6.82 -4.44
CA GLN A 816 18.20 -6.14 -5.45
C GLN A 816 18.55 -4.65 -5.52
N ASN A 817 18.20 -4.05 -6.65
CA ASN A 817 18.04 -2.61 -6.71
C ASN A 817 16.70 -2.21 -6.10
N TYR A 818 16.72 -1.13 -5.32
CA TYR A 818 15.53 -0.40 -4.87
C TYR A 818 15.66 1.05 -5.29
N SER A 819 14.56 1.81 -5.21
CA SER A 819 14.63 3.25 -5.46
C SER A 819 15.36 3.97 -4.33
N VAL A 820 15.22 3.45 -3.11
CA VAL A 820 15.74 4.05 -1.88
C VAL A 820 16.15 2.96 -0.88
N VAL A 821 17.19 3.24 -0.10
CA VAL A 821 17.53 2.54 1.16
C VAL A 821 17.56 3.56 2.30
N THR A 822 17.33 3.14 3.54
CA THR A 822 17.21 4.09 4.64
C THR A 822 18.57 4.53 5.20
N ALA A 823 18.67 5.80 5.61
CA ALA A 823 19.84 6.32 6.32
C ALA A 823 19.99 5.82 7.76
N ALA A 824 19.06 5.00 8.29
CA ALA A 824 19.27 4.31 9.55
C ALA A 824 20.52 3.40 9.51
N CYS A 825 20.83 2.82 8.34
CA CYS A 825 22.13 2.21 8.04
C CYS A 825 22.38 2.24 6.52
N MET A 826 23.15 3.23 6.05
CA MET A 826 23.44 3.45 4.63
C MET A 826 24.93 3.68 4.41
N LEU A 827 25.51 2.98 3.43
CA LEU A 827 26.85 3.22 2.94
C LEU A 827 26.83 4.00 1.61
N VAL A 828 27.72 4.98 1.48
CA VAL A 828 27.93 5.77 0.26
C VAL A 828 29.42 6.14 0.12
N ARG A 829 29.96 6.18 -1.10
CA ARG A 829 31.31 6.72 -1.33
C ARG A 829 31.32 8.21 -1.05
N LYS A 830 32.31 8.72 -0.32
CA LYS A 830 32.37 10.14 0.08
C LYS A 830 32.27 11.08 -1.13
N THR A 831 32.99 10.78 -2.21
CA THR A 831 32.96 11.60 -3.44
C THR A 831 31.56 11.62 -4.08
N VAL A 832 30.88 10.48 -4.12
CA VAL A 832 29.53 10.35 -4.68
C VAL A 832 28.49 11.09 -3.83
N PHE A 833 28.62 11.02 -2.50
CA PHE A 833 27.78 11.79 -1.58
C PHE A 833 27.93 13.31 -1.80
N GLU A 834 29.17 13.78 -1.99
CA GLU A 834 29.45 15.19 -2.27
C GLU A 834 28.94 15.63 -3.65
N GLU A 835 29.13 14.81 -4.69
CA GLU A 835 28.62 15.05 -6.04
C GLU A 835 27.08 15.05 -6.12
N ALA A 836 26.41 14.29 -5.24
CA ALA A 836 24.95 14.29 -5.12
C ALA A 836 24.39 15.55 -4.44
N GLY A 837 25.24 16.38 -3.83
CA GLY A 837 24.81 17.57 -3.09
C GLY A 837 24.58 17.33 -1.60
N ARG A 838 25.01 16.18 -1.06
CA ARG A 838 24.84 15.77 0.35
C ARG A 838 23.36 15.67 0.76
N PHE A 839 23.05 15.60 2.06
CA PHE A 839 21.66 15.65 2.52
C PHE A 839 21.12 17.09 2.49
N ASP A 840 19.88 17.28 2.03
CA ASP A 840 19.18 18.58 2.04
C ASP A 840 18.77 18.97 3.47
N GLU A 841 19.67 19.64 4.18
CA GLU A 841 19.42 20.10 5.54
C GLU A 841 18.48 21.31 5.64
N ALA A 842 18.22 22.01 4.53
CA ALA A 842 17.37 23.19 4.51
C ALA A 842 15.88 22.83 4.45
N HIS A 843 15.54 21.82 3.64
CA HIS A 843 14.14 21.43 3.41
C HIS A 843 13.79 20.08 4.03
N LEU A 844 14.76 19.16 4.19
CA LEU A 844 14.53 17.79 4.64
C LEU A 844 15.39 17.49 5.86
N GLY A 845 15.12 18.21 6.95
CA GLY A 845 15.91 18.12 8.17
C GLY A 845 15.65 16.84 8.98
N ILE A 846 14.50 16.20 8.83
CA ILE A 846 14.10 15.06 9.68
C ILE A 846 13.66 13.85 8.86
N SER A 847 12.68 14.01 7.98
CA SER A 847 12.07 12.94 7.18
C SER A 847 12.47 13.03 5.71
N PHE A 848 12.44 11.90 5.02
CA PHE A 848 12.68 11.75 3.57
C PHE A 848 14.05 12.20 3.06
N ASN A 849 15.01 12.52 3.94
CA ASN A 849 16.37 12.92 3.55
C ASN A 849 17.11 11.81 2.78
N ASP A 850 16.89 10.55 3.18
CA ASP A 850 17.40 9.36 2.51
C ASP A 850 16.73 9.10 1.16
N VAL A 851 15.42 9.34 1.08
CA VAL A 851 14.64 9.30 -0.18
C VAL A 851 15.19 10.30 -1.19
N ASP A 852 15.36 11.56 -0.78
CA ASP A 852 15.88 12.62 -1.67
C ASP A 852 17.29 12.31 -2.18
N LEU A 853 18.21 11.95 -1.28
CA LEU A 853 19.58 11.60 -1.64
C LEU A 853 19.61 10.42 -2.63
N CYS A 854 18.85 9.36 -2.37
CA CYS A 854 18.80 8.19 -3.26
C CYS A 854 18.23 8.55 -4.64
N LEU A 855 17.21 9.41 -4.71
CA LEU A 855 16.65 9.87 -5.98
C LEU A 855 17.64 10.76 -6.74
N GLU A 856 18.39 11.63 -6.06
CA GLU A 856 19.47 12.42 -6.67
C GLU A 856 20.60 11.53 -7.23
N LEU A 857 20.98 10.49 -6.51
CA LEU A 857 21.96 9.50 -6.97
C LEU A 857 21.48 8.74 -8.20
N ARG A 858 20.23 8.28 -8.20
CA ARG A 858 19.62 7.60 -9.35
C ARG A 858 19.54 8.49 -10.57
N LYS A 859 19.19 9.77 -10.41
CA LYS A 859 19.16 10.76 -11.49
C LYS A 859 20.52 10.93 -12.17
N ARG A 860 21.61 10.67 -11.45
CA ARG A 860 23.00 10.67 -11.96
C ARG A 860 23.44 9.33 -12.55
N GLY A 861 22.55 8.33 -12.59
CA GLY A 861 22.82 7.01 -13.15
C GLY A 861 23.40 6.00 -12.17
N PHE A 862 23.44 6.30 -10.87
CA PHE A 862 23.89 5.34 -9.86
C PHE A 862 22.78 4.35 -9.47
N GLU A 863 23.18 3.12 -9.16
CA GLU A 863 22.34 2.09 -8.60
C GLU A 863 22.24 2.21 -7.08
N ILE A 864 21.03 2.09 -6.52
CA ILE A 864 20.84 1.93 -5.08
C ILE A 864 20.64 0.45 -4.80
N VAL A 865 21.49 -0.14 -3.96
CA VAL A 865 21.55 -1.58 -3.72
C VAL A 865 21.10 -1.89 -2.31
N TRP A 866 20.15 -2.80 -2.17
CA TRP A 866 19.81 -3.39 -0.88
C TRP A 866 20.34 -4.83 -0.84
N THR A 867 21.04 -5.19 0.23
CA THR A 867 21.58 -6.54 0.43
C THR A 867 20.95 -7.21 1.65
N PRO A 868 20.30 -8.39 1.48
CA PRO A 868 19.78 -9.18 2.60
C PRO A 868 20.89 -9.87 3.41
N TYR A 869 22.13 -9.80 2.94
CA TYR A 869 23.28 -10.50 3.53
C TYR A 869 24.06 -9.64 4.54
N ALA A 870 23.54 -8.45 4.87
CA ALA A 870 24.00 -7.62 5.97
C ALA A 870 22.83 -7.37 6.92
N ASN A 871 22.76 -8.13 8.02
CA ASN A 871 21.67 -8.04 8.99
C ASN A 871 22.06 -7.16 10.19
N LEU A 872 21.16 -6.24 10.54
CA LEU A 872 21.25 -5.41 11.73
C LEU A 872 19.90 -5.36 12.45
N ILE A 873 19.92 -5.04 13.74
CA ILE A 873 18.72 -4.77 14.55
C ILE A 873 18.59 -3.26 14.69
N HIS A 874 17.42 -2.71 14.43
CA HIS A 874 17.12 -1.30 14.62
C HIS A 874 15.93 -1.15 15.56
N ARG A 875 16.14 -0.49 16.71
CA ARG A 875 15.14 -0.34 17.78
C ARG A 875 14.29 0.92 17.60
N GLU A 876 13.78 1.11 16.39
CA GLU A 876 12.96 2.27 16.02
C GLU A 876 11.80 2.47 17.01
N SER A 877 11.45 3.74 17.23
CA SER A 877 10.53 4.22 18.28
C SER A 877 11.06 4.19 19.72
N SER A 878 12.31 3.76 19.96
CA SER A 878 12.95 3.91 21.28
C SER A 878 13.54 5.31 21.50
N SER A 879 13.94 6.00 20.43
CA SER A 879 14.53 7.35 20.47
C SER A 879 13.51 8.47 20.22
N ARG A 880 12.49 8.28 19.36
CA ARG A 880 11.55 9.38 18.99
C ARG A 880 10.06 9.08 18.87
N GLY A 881 9.65 7.82 18.67
CA GLY A 881 8.23 7.49 18.40
C GLY A 881 7.69 8.11 17.09
N HIS A 882 6.40 7.87 16.81
CA HIS A 882 5.67 8.54 15.72
C HIS A 882 5.52 10.05 15.98
N PRO A 883 5.30 10.89 14.94
CA PRO A 883 4.96 12.32 15.10
C PRO A 883 3.73 12.50 16.01
N SER A 884 3.98 12.64 17.30
CA SER A 884 2.95 12.63 18.34
C SER A 884 2.53 14.04 18.72
N THR A 885 3.33 15.04 18.36
CA THR A 885 3.05 16.46 18.59
C THR A 885 2.66 17.18 17.29
N LEU A 886 1.83 18.23 17.39
CA LEU A 886 1.42 19.05 16.25
C LEU A 886 2.61 19.64 15.48
N ALA A 887 3.66 20.07 16.17
CA ALA A 887 4.87 20.61 15.54
C ALA A 887 5.60 19.56 14.68
N GLN A 888 5.69 18.32 15.15
CA GLN A 888 6.30 17.22 14.40
C GLN A 888 5.44 16.83 13.19
N GLN A 889 4.11 16.80 13.34
CA GLN A 889 3.20 16.54 12.21
C GLN A 889 3.31 17.64 11.16
N GLN A 890 3.29 18.92 11.56
CA GLN A 890 3.46 20.04 10.64
C GLN A 890 4.82 20.00 9.91
N GLN A 891 5.91 19.65 10.61
CA GLN A 891 7.22 19.46 9.99
C GLN A 891 7.17 18.35 8.94
N PHE A 892 6.62 17.19 9.31
CA PHE A 892 6.48 16.05 8.42
C PHE A 892 5.66 16.40 7.16
N PHE A 893 4.53 17.11 7.31
CA PHE A 893 3.73 17.56 6.18
C PHE A 893 4.48 18.55 5.27
N ARG A 894 5.28 19.46 5.83
CA ARG A 894 6.12 20.37 5.04
C ARG A 894 7.15 19.59 4.21
N GLU A 895 7.86 18.65 4.83
CA GLU A 895 8.86 17.82 4.16
C GLU A 895 8.24 16.92 3.08
N ALA A 896 7.09 16.30 3.37
CA ALA A 896 6.33 15.52 2.39
C ALA A 896 5.86 16.38 1.20
N THR A 897 5.36 17.59 1.47
CA THR A 897 4.95 18.53 0.42
C THR A 897 6.12 18.93 -0.46
N TYR A 898 7.29 19.20 0.13
CA TYR A 898 8.51 19.49 -0.62
C TYR A 898 8.92 18.32 -1.53
N MET A 899 8.88 17.08 -1.02
CA MET A 899 9.16 15.89 -1.83
C MET A 899 8.20 15.75 -3.01
N GLN A 900 6.91 16.00 -2.80
CA GLN A 900 5.90 15.93 -3.85
C GLN A 900 6.09 17.04 -4.90
N GLN A 901 6.52 18.22 -4.49
CA GLN A 901 6.84 19.32 -5.41
C GLN A 901 8.12 19.04 -6.21
N LYS A 902 9.14 18.47 -5.58
CA LYS A 902 10.44 18.21 -6.21
C LYS A 902 10.43 16.97 -7.12
N TRP A 903 9.78 15.89 -6.70
CA TRP A 903 9.88 14.55 -7.32
C TRP A 903 8.54 13.97 -7.81
N GLY A 904 7.47 14.77 -7.86
CA GLY A 904 6.11 14.27 -8.01
C GLY A 904 5.89 13.23 -9.13
N ALA A 905 6.59 13.34 -10.27
CA ALA A 905 6.49 12.36 -11.36
C ALA A 905 7.19 11.03 -11.01
N GLU A 906 8.41 11.10 -10.47
CA GLU A 906 9.21 9.95 -10.07
C GLU A 906 8.56 9.16 -8.93
N LEU A 907 7.86 9.85 -8.02
CA LEU A 907 7.12 9.20 -6.94
C LEU A 907 5.96 8.34 -7.44
N LEU A 908 5.38 8.64 -8.61
CA LEU A 908 4.25 7.87 -9.14
C LEU A 908 4.67 6.55 -9.80
N CYS A 909 5.95 6.40 -10.15
CA CYS A 909 6.48 5.27 -10.90
C CYS A 909 7.85 4.83 -10.38
N ASP A 910 7.82 4.04 -9.31
CA ASP A 910 9.00 3.29 -8.88
C ASP A 910 9.28 2.14 -9.87
N PRO A 911 10.42 2.10 -10.57
CA PRO A 911 10.73 1.04 -11.52
C PRO A 911 10.86 -0.35 -10.86
N PHE A 912 11.15 -0.38 -9.55
CA PHE A 912 11.33 -1.64 -8.83
C PHE A 912 10.05 -2.18 -8.16
N TYR A 913 8.93 -1.50 -8.40
CA TYR A 913 7.61 -1.83 -7.88
C TYR A 913 6.53 -1.74 -8.96
N SER A 914 6.08 -2.91 -9.44
CA SER A 914 5.17 -3.02 -10.58
C SER A 914 3.94 -2.10 -10.47
N PRO A 915 3.49 -1.47 -11.58
CA PRO A 915 2.24 -0.71 -11.62
C PRO A 915 1.01 -1.56 -11.35
N ASN A 916 1.14 -2.89 -11.37
CA ASN A 916 0.09 -3.82 -10.96
C ASN A 916 -0.07 -3.92 -9.44
N PHE A 917 0.80 -3.27 -8.64
CA PHE A 917 0.68 -3.18 -7.18
C PHE A 917 0.23 -1.81 -6.66
N SER A 918 -0.48 -1.84 -5.53
CA SER A 918 -1.06 -0.66 -4.88
C SER A 918 -0.03 0.19 -4.15
N LEU A 919 -0.11 1.52 -4.30
CA LEU A 919 0.68 2.47 -3.50
C LEU A 919 -0.04 2.93 -2.21
N HIS A 920 -1.24 2.42 -1.95
CA HIS A 920 -2.02 2.81 -0.77
C HIS A 920 -1.65 2.02 0.48
N TRP A 921 -1.13 0.79 0.30
CA TRP A 921 -0.87 -0.14 1.40
C TRP A 921 0.53 -0.73 1.28
N PRO A 922 1.31 -0.82 2.37
CA PRO A 922 2.60 -1.50 2.36
C PRO A 922 2.41 -2.98 1.98
N GLY A 923 3.17 -3.47 1.00
CA GLY A 923 3.09 -4.86 0.57
C GLY A 923 3.10 -5.02 -0.95
N PHE A 924 2.57 -6.15 -1.42
CA PHE A 924 2.50 -6.53 -2.83
C PHE A 924 1.06 -6.93 -3.20
N ASP A 925 0.08 -6.19 -2.67
CA ASP A 925 -1.34 -6.32 -3.04
C ASP A 925 -1.58 -5.66 -4.40
N PHE A 926 -2.49 -6.21 -5.22
CA PHE A 926 -2.69 -5.64 -6.56
C PHE A 926 -3.27 -4.21 -6.48
N ALA A 927 -3.10 -3.45 -7.55
CA ALA A 927 -3.73 -2.15 -7.73
C ALA A 927 -5.10 -2.29 -8.39
N TRP A 928 -6.08 -1.55 -7.89
CA TRP A 928 -7.44 -1.44 -8.45
C TRP A 928 -7.79 0.04 -8.69
N PRO A 929 -7.71 0.54 -9.93
CA PRO A 929 -7.15 -0.10 -11.12
C PRO A 929 -5.62 -0.14 -11.12
N PRO A 930 -4.99 -0.96 -11.99
CA PRO A 930 -3.56 -0.90 -12.26
C PRO A 930 -3.07 0.50 -12.67
N ARG A 931 -1.84 0.85 -12.29
CA ARG A 931 -1.28 2.21 -12.42
C ARG A 931 -0.60 2.49 -13.77
N TRP A 932 -0.97 1.76 -14.82
CA TRP A 932 -0.32 1.82 -16.14
C TRP A 932 -0.20 3.23 -16.74
N LYS A 933 -1.23 4.08 -16.55
CA LYS A 933 -1.27 5.45 -17.10
C LYS A 933 -0.19 6.37 -16.54
N ASN A 934 0.13 6.23 -15.26
CA ASN A 934 1.06 7.13 -14.59
C ASN A 934 2.51 6.86 -15.00
N CYS A 935 2.79 5.68 -15.58
CA CYS A 935 4.13 5.25 -16.00
C CYS A 935 4.34 5.35 -17.52
N GLY A 936 3.59 6.22 -18.19
CA GLY A 936 3.81 6.59 -19.59
C GLY A 936 3.02 5.76 -20.62
N GLU A 937 2.13 4.86 -20.22
CA GLU A 937 1.28 4.13 -21.17
C GLU A 937 -0.04 4.85 -21.50
N LEU A 938 -0.33 4.97 -22.80
CA LEU A 938 -1.60 5.51 -23.33
C LEU A 938 -2.73 4.46 -23.27
N GLU A 939 -3.92 4.92 -22.84
CA GLU A 939 -5.13 4.19 -22.41
C GLU A 939 -5.59 2.93 -23.19
N PHE A 940 -6.26 2.06 -22.41
CA PHE A 940 -7.55 1.44 -22.75
C PHE A 940 -8.63 2.06 -21.85
N THR A 941 -9.52 2.91 -22.38
CA THR A 941 -10.78 3.25 -21.70
C THR A 941 -11.90 3.35 -22.73
N ALA A 942 -13.08 2.85 -22.33
CA ALA A 942 -14.33 2.99 -23.06
C ALA A 942 -14.82 4.45 -22.99
N PRO A 943 -15.47 4.97 -24.06
CA PRO A 943 -16.06 6.30 -24.02
C PRO A 943 -17.36 6.25 -23.20
N GLY A 944 -17.33 6.79 -21.99
CA GLY A 944 -18.54 6.94 -21.19
C GLY A 944 -18.31 6.84 -19.69
N ASP A 945 -17.51 7.75 -19.14
CA ASP A 945 -17.76 8.36 -17.84
C ASP A 945 -16.80 9.55 -17.71
N GLY A 946 -17.35 10.75 -17.56
CA GLY A 946 -16.59 11.98 -17.47
C GLY A 946 -15.77 12.01 -16.18
N VAL A 947 -14.52 11.56 -16.26
CA VAL A 947 -13.52 11.79 -15.22
C VAL A 947 -13.01 13.21 -15.37
N ALA A 948 -13.44 14.09 -14.46
CA ALA A 948 -12.86 15.41 -14.30
C ALA A 948 -11.35 15.29 -14.05
N GLN A 949 -10.55 16.11 -14.74
CA GLN A 949 -9.11 16.18 -14.57
C GLN A 949 -8.75 16.48 -13.10
N PRO A 950 -7.64 15.92 -12.57
CA PRO A 950 -7.17 16.28 -11.23
C PRO A 950 -6.64 17.72 -11.27
N HIS A 951 -7.34 18.62 -10.59
CA HIS A 951 -6.87 19.98 -10.30
C HIS A 951 -5.65 19.92 -9.35
N PRO A 952 -4.57 20.69 -9.57
CA PRO A 952 -3.31 20.59 -8.81
C PRO A 952 -3.32 21.31 -7.45
N SER A 953 -4.46 21.35 -6.74
CA SER A 953 -4.62 22.23 -5.56
C SER A 953 -5.21 21.59 -4.30
N ARG A 954 -5.06 20.27 -4.09
CA ARG A 954 -5.44 19.63 -2.81
C ARG A 954 -4.27 18.83 -2.24
N PRO A 955 -3.85 19.07 -0.98
CA PRO A 955 -2.78 18.30 -0.35
C PRO A 955 -3.25 16.85 -0.12
N PRO A 956 -2.36 15.85 -0.27
CA PRO A 956 -2.69 14.46 0.01
C PRO A 956 -2.84 14.24 1.52
N LEU A 957 -4.07 13.94 1.93
CA LEU A 957 -4.48 13.68 3.32
C LEU A 957 -4.17 12.23 3.75
N PHE A 958 -2.99 11.68 3.46
CA PHE A 958 -2.63 10.32 3.92
C PHE A 958 -1.11 10.16 4.08
N ALA A 959 -0.59 10.51 5.26
CA ALA A 959 0.64 9.95 5.80
C ALA A 959 0.68 10.17 7.33
N ALA A 960 0.33 9.12 8.08
CA ALA A 960 0.61 8.91 9.50
C ALA A 960 0.50 7.42 9.83
#